data_AF-A0A6J7CUB7-F1
#
_entry.id   AF-A0A6J7CUB7-F1
#
_cell.length_a   1.000
_cell.length_b   1.000
_cell.length_c   1.000
_cell.angle_alpha   90.00
_cell.angle_beta   90.00
_cell.angle_gamma   90.00
#
_symmetry.space_group_name_H-M   'P 1'
#
loop_
_entity.id
_entity.type
_entity.pdbx_description
1 polymer ?
#
loop_
_entity_poly.entity_id
_entity_poly.type
_entity_poly.pdbx_seq_one_letter_code
_entity_poly.pdbx_strand_id
1 'polypeptide(L)'
;MGSRGRAAGVAGLVAAGLLMAAPVQASTPTLLSGGLNTATSSLGLWLKVGTKTYKAGSMVSSTTAGNGTKTIIFSTSDPAKRKISVTLGAASGGIRALSAVSTGGPGAPDSIGIDFKAVKNERWFGFGERADMVSRGGTAGASTVENYVSDGPWQPNEWRGVGATLPPGGSRGRMDSTYFPVPWTLSTRGYGVLIDRNDTSHFTFGGKTAKTWSVDVAGGTLALRVFAGGTPAQTLALYTQTTGRQPAAAAPWYFGPWFQAPGDPATQIATLKSAGSPTSVSMTYSHYLPCGSDRGNEQSMINRANLWHGAGMAVTTYFNPMVCDTYSEAFDPASAAGALTKTSSGTPYVYRYVASQTFHVGQYDFSNPLGVSQFQGLLQRAVDHGYDGWMEDFGEYTPLDSVASDGTPAGQMHNVYPRLYHKAASDFAATVERPLARFQRSGWSGTAQYAQVVWGGDPSTDWGFDGLSSVVKNGIGMGLSGVSLWGSDIGGYFSLSSSVALLSEELLKRWVEVGFASGVMRNETDGVTASYVPRPQVTGTAVLPIWTKYSKLRTQMYPYLAAAQKQYDATGMPMMRALMLNWPKDAKAIAADDEYQFGPDLLVAPVLAAGATTRKAYLPSGSWVDLWRSARMNPSTGALEPTGSTVLAGGADRTVAAPIDQIPLFVKAGAAIPLISPDVWTLSNYGTGVVHLSDRQDQRRIVAFPRGAWTGALGPGETLSSTEGTNTWALAIGGSATRTYSIEAALGTLNKPFVPCVVKLGTATLPTSAWSYNATSKVLKVSATTRTGTVTAKSSCT
;
A
#
# COMPACT_ATOMS: atom_id res chain seq x y z
N MET A 1 13.86 -14.49 58.29
CA MET A 1 14.22 -13.15 57.77
C MET A 1 15.37 -13.31 56.78
N GLY A 2 15.24 -12.75 55.58
CA GLY A 2 16.37 -12.43 54.68
C GLY A 2 16.83 -13.51 53.70
N SER A 3 16.19 -13.58 52.53
CA SER A 3 16.72 -14.23 51.32
C SER A 3 17.50 -13.22 50.46
N ARG A 4 18.59 -13.66 49.80
CA ARG A 4 18.96 -13.36 48.39
C ARG A 4 20.36 -13.90 48.07
N GLY A 5 20.40 -14.99 47.30
CA GLY A 5 21.59 -15.51 46.64
C GLY A 5 21.81 -14.84 45.28
N ARG A 6 23.08 -14.63 44.94
CA ARG A 6 23.58 -14.02 43.70
C ARG A 6 23.44 -14.98 42.51
N ALA A 7 22.86 -14.51 41.42
CA ALA A 7 22.91 -15.16 40.10
C ALA A 7 23.81 -14.35 39.16
N ALA A 8 24.63 -15.08 38.41
CA ALA A 8 25.64 -14.59 37.49
C ALA A 8 25.02 -13.98 36.22
N GLY A 9 25.60 -12.87 35.76
CA GLY A 9 25.21 -12.18 34.54
C GLY A 9 25.84 -12.80 33.30
N VAL A 10 24.99 -13.15 32.33
CA VAL A 10 25.34 -13.36 30.93
C VAL A 10 24.56 -12.34 30.12
N ALA A 11 25.22 -11.27 29.68
CA ALA A 11 24.71 -10.34 28.70
C ALA A 11 25.88 -9.92 27.80
N GLY A 12 25.92 -10.50 26.60
CA GLY A 12 26.95 -10.23 25.61
C GLY A 12 26.42 -10.41 24.19
N LEU A 13 26.47 -9.31 23.44
CA LEU A 13 26.40 -9.16 21.98
C LEU A 13 25.04 -9.31 21.27
N VAL A 14 24.25 -8.23 21.30
CA VAL A 14 23.56 -7.68 20.11
C VAL A 14 23.79 -6.17 20.09
N ALA A 15 24.87 -5.72 19.47
CA ALA A 15 25.13 -4.31 19.19
C ALA A 15 25.61 -4.19 17.74
N ALA A 16 24.66 -4.24 16.81
CA ALA A 16 24.89 -3.88 15.42
C ALA A 16 24.58 -2.38 15.24
N GLY A 17 25.64 -1.58 15.27
CA GLY A 17 25.79 -0.34 14.51
C GLY A 17 24.62 0.65 14.43
N LEU A 18 24.20 1.24 15.56
CA LEU A 18 23.67 2.61 15.54
C LEU A 18 24.86 3.56 15.36
N LEU A 19 25.24 3.84 14.10
CA LEU A 19 25.99 5.04 13.80
C LEU A 19 25.05 6.21 14.07
N MET A 20 25.18 6.82 15.25
CA MET A 20 24.62 8.14 15.52
C MET A 20 25.25 9.12 14.52
N ALA A 21 24.54 9.35 13.41
CA ALA A 21 24.86 10.44 12.51
C ALA A 21 24.68 11.75 13.29
N ALA A 22 25.75 12.55 13.34
CA ALA A 22 25.67 13.94 13.78
C ALA A 22 24.50 14.66 13.08
N PRO A 23 23.82 15.63 13.72
CA PRO A 23 22.69 16.31 13.12
C PRO A 23 23.15 16.99 11.83
N VAL A 24 22.75 16.41 10.70
CA VAL A 24 22.93 17.02 9.39
C VAL A 24 22.11 18.31 9.41
N GLN A 25 22.79 19.46 9.45
CA GLN A 25 22.22 20.78 9.16
C GLN A 25 21.78 20.85 7.68
N ALA A 26 20.83 20.01 7.28
CA ALA A 26 20.08 20.17 6.05
C ALA A 26 18.97 21.17 6.37
N SER A 27 18.97 22.35 5.74
CA SER A 27 17.95 23.40 5.90
C SER A 27 16.55 22.80 6.05
N THR A 28 16.17 22.69 7.31
CA THR A 28 14.92 22.15 7.82
C THR A 28 13.90 23.29 7.72
N PRO A 29 12.59 23.05 7.56
CA PRO A 29 11.61 24.13 7.68
C PRO A 29 11.91 24.97 8.92
N THR A 30 11.82 26.30 8.80
CA THR A 30 12.19 27.27 9.87
C THR A 30 11.54 26.95 11.22
N LEU A 31 10.43 26.21 11.20
CA LEU A 31 9.73 25.66 12.37
C LEU A 31 10.56 24.67 13.22
N LEU A 32 11.54 23.97 12.64
CA LEU A 32 12.34 22.95 13.34
C LEU A 32 13.66 23.49 13.88
N SER A 33 14.17 24.62 13.38
CA SER A 33 15.46 25.19 13.80
C SER A 33 15.39 26.02 15.10
N GLY A 34 14.27 26.01 15.83
CA GLY A 34 14.14 26.65 17.16
C GLY A 34 14.24 28.18 17.19
N GLY A 35 14.47 28.83 16.05
CA GLY A 35 14.81 30.25 15.94
C GLY A 35 13.62 31.20 15.85
N LEU A 36 12.59 31.03 16.66
CA LEU A 36 11.45 31.96 16.70
C LEU A 36 11.66 33.11 17.70
N ASN A 37 12.90 33.59 17.83
CA ASN A 37 13.27 34.65 18.77
C ASN A 37 13.28 36.05 18.15
N THR A 38 12.87 36.23 16.90
CA THR A 38 12.86 37.55 16.25
C THR A 38 11.45 38.12 16.15
N ALA A 39 11.29 39.36 16.60
CA ALA A 39 10.03 40.12 16.64
C ALA A 39 9.36 40.39 15.27
N THR A 40 9.90 39.85 14.17
CA THR A 40 9.61 40.29 12.80
C THR A 40 9.17 39.19 11.82
N SER A 41 9.30 37.90 12.13
CA SER A 41 8.91 36.85 11.17
C SER A 41 7.45 36.46 11.33
N SER A 42 6.60 36.79 10.36
CA SER A 42 5.18 36.40 10.30
C SER A 42 4.93 34.90 10.03
N LEU A 43 5.99 34.08 10.05
CA LEU A 43 6.01 32.66 9.69
C LEU A 43 5.45 32.33 8.29
N GLY A 44 5.22 33.34 7.44
CA GLY A 44 4.54 33.16 6.16
C GLY A 44 3.04 32.89 6.29
N LEU A 45 2.43 33.19 7.45
CA LEU A 45 1.00 32.95 7.68
C LEU A 45 0.11 33.96 6.95
N TRP A 46 -1.07 33.49 6.54
CA TRP A 46 -2.06 34.32 5.86
C TRP A 46 -3.49 33.81 6.03
N LEU A 47 -4.47 34.70 5.84
CA LEU A 47 -5.91 34.41 5.79
C LEU A 47 -6.44 34.73 4.39
N LYS A 48 -7.43 33.97 3.91
CA LYS A 48 -8.18 34.29 2.69
C LYS A 48 -9.63 34.65 3.06
N VAL A 49 -10.12 35.78 2.55
CA VAL A 49 -11.51 36.21 2.71
C VAL A 49 -11.99 36.78 1.37
N GLY A 50 -13.00 36.15 0.80
CA GLY A 50 -13.39 36.29 -0.59
C GLY A 50 -12.19 36.02 -1.52
N THR A 51 -11.90 37.01 -2.37
CA THR A 51 -10.80 36.96 -3.33
C THR A 51 -9.48 37.51 -2.78
N LYS A 52 -9.48 38.05 -1.55
CA LYS A 52 -8.32 38.73 -0.96
C LYS A 52 -7.58 37.83 0.03
N THR A 53 -6.25 37.89 -0.02
CA THR A 53 -5.36 37.25 0.94
C THR A 53 -4.73 38.31 1.84
N TYR A 54 -4.87 38.15 3.16
CA TYR A 54 -4.31 39.03 4.18
C TYR A 54 -3.17 38.30 4.90
N LYS A 55 -1.93 38.76 4.69
CA LYS A 55 -0.77 38.19 5.36
C LYS A 55 -0.69 38.63 6.81
N ALA A 56 -0.14 37.76 7.66
CA ALA A 56 0.25 38.12 9.01
C ALA A 56 1.28 39.24 8.98
N GLY A 57 1.05 40.26 9.80
CA GLY A 57 1.88 41.45 9.98
C GLY A 57 2.79 41.31 11.20
N SER A 58 2.87 42.35 12.01
CA SER A 58 3.70 42.38 13.21
C SER A 58 3.20 41.44 14.31
N MET A 59 4.14 40.93 15.10
CA MET A 59 3.84 40.23 16.35
C MET A 59 3.21 41.20 17.35
N VAL A 60 2.01 40.83 17.83
CA VAL A 60 1.25 41.57 18.85
C VAL A 60 1.64 41.12 20.25
N SER A 61 1.79 39.81 20.46
CA SER A 61 2.23 39.25 21.74
C SER A 61 2.90 37.88 21.54
N SER A 62 3.71 37.47 22.52
CA SER A 62 4.30 36.13 22.59
C SER A 62 4.36 35.69 24.04
N THR A 63 3.91 34.48 24.33
CA THR A 63 3.99 33.84 25.64
C THR A 63 4.61 32.45 25.51
N THR A 64 5.36 32.03 26.51
CA THR A 64 5.93 30.67 26.59
C THR A 64 5.47 30.04 27.89
N ALA A 65 4.77 28.92 27.80
CA ALA A 65 4.35 28.15 28.96
C ALA A 65 5.53 27.36 29.56
N GLY A 66 5.44 26.97 30.84
CA GLY A 66 6.50 26.22 31.53
C GLY A 66 6.85 24.86 30.89
N ASN A 67 5.97 24.32 30.04
CA ASN A 67 6.21 23.10 29.26
C ASN A 67 6.90 23.35 27.91
N GLY A 68 7.36 24.58 27.63
CA GLY A 68 8.04 24.95 26.38
C GLY A 68 7.11 25.24 25.20
N THR A 69 5.80 25.19 25.39
CA THR A 69 4.82 25.60 24.37
C THR A 69 4.85 27.11 24.19
N LYS A 70 4.99 27.59 22.95
CA LYS A 70 5.03 29.02 22.63
C LYS A 70 3.76 29.44 21.90
N THR A 71 3.08 30.47 22.39
CA THR A 71 1.92 31.09 21.72
C THR A 71 2.30 32.49 21.25
N ILE A 72 2.02 32.80 19.98
CA ILE A 72 2.37 34.06 19.33
C ILE A 72 1.12 34.60 18.62
N ILE A 73 0.76 35.85 18.86
CA ILE A 73 -0.36 36.50 18.16
C ILE A 73 0.22 37.46 17.11
N PHE A 74 -0.22 37.33 15.87
CA PHE A 74 0.12 38.25 14.78
C PHE A 74 -1.09 39.10 14.39
N SER A 75 -0.83 40.37 14.09
CA SER A 75 -1.81 41.23 13.41
C SER A 75 -2.02 40.76 11.96
N THR A 76 -3.12 41.18 11.33
CA THR A 76 -3.28 41.04 9.87
C THR A 76 -3.74 42.37 9.28
N SER A 77 -3.60 42.52 7.97
CA SER A 77 -4.15 43.65 7.21
C SER A 77 -5.65 43.50 6.89
N ASP A 78 -6.32 42.48 7.44
CA ASP A 78 -7.76 42.28 7.25
C ASP A 78 -8.54 43.47 7.84
N PRO A 79 -9.40 44.15 7.06
CA PRO A 79 -10.27 45.21 7.54
C PRO A 79 -11.16 44.81 8.73
N ALA A 80 -11.50 43.52 8.84
CA ALA A 80 -12.22 42.95 9.99
C ALA A 80 -11.37 42.87 11.27
N LYS A 81 -10.10 43.31 11.23
CA LYS A 81 -9.13 43.28 12.33
C LYS A 81 -8.90 41.87 12.90
N ARG A 82 -9.03 40.85 12.05
CA ARG A 82 -8.66 39.47 12.40
C ARG A 82 -7.17 39.39 12.73
N LYS A 83 -6.83 38.50 13.66
CA LYS A 83 -5.47 38.17 14.10
C LYS A 83 -5.22 36.69 13.90
N ILE A 84 -3.96 36.28 13.83
CA ILE A 84 -3.58 34.86 13.79
C ILE A 84 -2.86 34.51 15.09
N SER A 85 -3.48 33.65 15.90
CA SER A 85 -2.88 33.08 17.10
C SER A 85 -2.20 31.76 16.75
N VAL A 86 -0.88 31.70 16.90
CA VAL A 86 -0.05 30.55 16.58
C VAL A 86 0.42 29.88 17.86
N THR A 87 0.18 28.59 18.01
CA THR A 87 0.72 27.77 19.10
C THR A 87 1.71 26.76 18.55
N LEU A 88 2.90 26.73 19.14
CA LEU A 88 3.98 25.82 18.77
C LEU A 88 4.27 24.91 19.94
N GLY A 89 4.06 23.61 19.72
CA GLY A 89 4.40 22.59 20.69
C GLY A 89 5.92 22.44 20.85
N ALA A 90 6.34 21.89 21.99
CA ALA A 90 7.70 21.41 22.16
C ALA A 90 8.02 20.35 21.09
N ALA A 91 9.26 20.36 20.58
CA ALA A 91 9.71 19.27 19.71
C ALA A 91 9.95 18.02 20.57
N SER A 92 9.36 16.90 20.18
CA SER A 92 9.54 15.61 20.86
C SER A 92 9.62 14.51 19.82
N GLY A 93 10.61 13.60 19.96
CA GLY A 93 10.77 12.46 19.05
C GLY A 93 10.94 12.84 17.57
N GLY A 94 11.49 14.02 17.26
CA GLY A 94 11.62 14.50 15.87
C GLY A 94 10.32 15.05 15.27
N ILE A 95 9.28 15.25 16.09
CA ILE A 95 7.98 15.80 15.68
C ILE A 95 7.75 17.13 16.37
N ARG A 96 7.21 18.10 15.64
CA ARG A 96 6.73 19.37 16.21
C ARG A 96 5.33 19.69 15.71
N ALA A 97 4.43 19.98 16.63
CA ALA A 97 3.09 20.46 16.32
C ALA A 97 3.06 21.99 16.18
N LEU A 98 2.28 22.48 15.22
CA LEU A 98 1.92 23.87 15.03
C LEU A 98 0.40 23.97 14.89
N SER A 99 -0.22 24.90 15.59
CA SER A 99 -1.60 25.31 15.36
C SER A 99 -1.64 26.80 15.07
N ALA A 100 -2.46 27.22 14.11
CA ALA A 100 -2.74 28.63 13.85
C ALA A 100 -4.25 28.83 13.75
N VAL A 101 -4.76 29.79 14.52
CA VAL A 101 -6.20 30.06 14.63
C VAL A 101 -6.45 31.53 14.33
N SER A 102 -7.36 31.80 13.40
CA SER A 102 -7.91 33.12 13.15
C SER A 102 -8.77 33.55 14.34
N THR A 103 -8.48 34.71 14.92
CA THR A 103 -9.16 35.26 16.10
C THR A 103 -9.58 36.71 15.87
N GLY A 104 -10.66 37.15 16.52
CA GLY A 104 -11.24 38.47 16.29
C GLY A 104 -11.99 38.58 14.95
N GLY A 105 -12.69 39.70 14.73
CA GLY A 105 -13.54 39.94 13.55
C GLY A 105 -14.82 39.07 13.51
N PRO A 106 -15.82 39.42 12.69
CA PRO A 106 -17.03 38.61 12.53
C PRO A 106 -16.78 37.41 11.60
N GLY A 107 -17.18 36.21 12.03
CA GLY A 107 -17.12 34.99 11.21
C GLY A 107 -15.70 34.47 10.90
N ALA A 108 -15.63 33.22 10.43
CA ALA A 108 -14.37 32.61 10.00
C ALA A 108 -13.93 33.13 8.61
N PRO A 109 -12.62 33.19 8.33
CA PRO A 109 -12.11 33.36 6.97
C PRO A 109 -12.43 32.12 6.11
N ASP A 110 -12.33 32.24 4.79
CA ASP A 110 -12.54 31.12 3.87
C ASP A 110 -11.43 30.08 3.99
N SER A 111 -10.19 30.54 4.21
CA SER A 111 -9.07 29.66 4.53
C SER A 111 -7.99 30.37 5.35
N ILE A 112 -7.17 29.55 6.01
CA ILE A 112 -5.93 29.96 6.68
C ILE A 112 -4.79 29.11 6.10
N GLY A 113 -3.63 29.74 5.89
CA GLY A 113 -2.48 29.05 5.31
C GLY A 113 -1.14 29.57 5.80
N ILE A 114 -0.09 28.85 5.41
CA ILE A 114 1.31 29.11 5.74
C ILE A 114 2.20 28.87 4.52
N ASP A 115 3.10 29.82 4.25
CA ASP A 115 4.13 29.72 3.23
C ASP A 115 5.45 29.23 3.84
N PHE A 116 6.01 28.18 3.26
CA PHE A 116 7.34 27.66 3.56
C PHE A 116 8.33 28.09 2.49
N LYS A 117 9.60 28.28 2.87
CA LYS A 117 10.67 28.50 1.90
C LYS A 117 10.87 27.22 1.06
N ALA A 118 10.85 27.37 -0.26
CA ALA A 118 11.19 26.28 -1.19
C ALA A 118 12.70 26.27 -1.45
N VAL A 119 13.25 25.07 -1.61
CA VAL A 119 14.65 24.85 -2.00
C VAL A 119 14.72 24.33 -3.43
N LYS A 120 15.72 24.78 -4.19
CA LYS A 120 15.95 24.34 -5.57
C LYS A 120 16.05 22.82 -5.64
N ASN A 121 15.34 22.23 -6.61
CA ASN A 121 15.28 20.78 -6.88
C ASN A 121 14.72 19.90 -5.75
N GLU A 122 14.18 20.49 -4.68
CA GLU A 122 13.40 19.74 -3.72
C GLU A 122 12.13 19.19 -4.38
N ARG A 123 11.76 17.95 -4.02
CA ARG A 123 10.53 17.32 -4.47
C ARG A 123 9.76 16.77 -3.28
N TRP A 124 8.46 16.68 -3.48
CA TRP A 124 7.50 16.28 -2.46
C TRP A 124 6.69 15.08 -2.94
N PHE A 125 6.44 14.15 -2.02
CA PHE A 125 5.84 12.84 -2.25
C PHE A 125 4.74 12.58 -1.21
N GLY A 126 3.97 11.51 -1.38
CA GLY A 126 2.90 11.11 -0.46
C GLY A 126 1.54 11.52 -1.00
N PHE A 127 0.79 12.30 -0.22
CA PHE A 127 -0.55 12.81 -0.54
C PHE A 127 -1.68 11.77 -0.58
N GLY A 128 -1.42 10.52 -0.20
CA GLY A 128 -2.33 9.39 -0.37
C GLY A 128 -2.17 8.74 -1.74
N GLU A 129 -3.27 8.23 -2.27
CA GLU A 129 -3.33 7.63 -3.61
C GLU A 129 -3.46 8.74 -4.66
N ARG A 130 -2.57 8.78 -5.66
CA ARG A 130 -2.58 9.80 -6.71
C ARG A 130 -2.21 9.22 -8.07
N ALA A 131 -3.14 9.33 -9.02
CA ALA A 131 -3.00 8.79 -10.37
C ALA A 131 -2.25 9.71 -11.34
N ASP A 132 -2.32 11.02 -11.12
CA ASP A 132 -1.68 12.01 -11.98
C ASP A 132 -0.15 11.93 -11.89
N MET A 133 0.40 12.04 -10.68
CA MET A 133 1.84 12.02 -10.45
C MET A 133 2.23 11.62 -9.02
N VAL A 134 3.34 10.87 -8.91
CA VAL A 134 3.93 10.43 -7.63
C VAL A 134 4.66 11.57 -6.89
N SER A 135 5.18 12.56 -7.63
CA SER A 135 6.03 13.60 -7.06
C SER A 135 5.69 15.00 -7.58
N ARG A 136 5.77 15.98 -6.69
CA ARG A 136 5.42 17.39 -6.91
C ARG A 136 6.64 18.29 -6.77
N GLY A 137 6.54 19.49 -7.35
CA GLY A 137 7.56 20.54 -7.24
C GLY A 137 8.88 20.22 -7.95
N GLY A 138 9.82 21.15 -7.86
CA GLY A 138 11.13 20.99 -8.49
C GLY A 138 11.02 20.80 -10.01
N THR A 139 11.58 19.70 -10.53
CA THR A 139 11.52 19.35 -11.96
C THR A 139 10.13 18.93 -12.43
N ALA A 140 9.22 18.52 -11.53
CA ALA A 140 7.86 18.12 -11.89
C ALA A 140 6.95 19.31 -12.26
N GLY A 141 7.37 20.55 -11.94
CA GLY A 141 6.60 21.76 -12.23
C GLY A 141 5.74 22.23 -11.04
N ALA A 142 5.00 23.30 -11.27
CA ALA A 142 4.06 23.85 -10.29
C ALA A 142 2.78 23.01 -10.25
N SER A 143 2.24 22.79 -9.05
CA SER A 143 1.07 21.95 -8.85
C SER A 143 0.40 22.28 -7.51
N THR A 144 -0.92 22.21 -7.46
CA THR A 144 -1.70 22.23 -6.22
C THR A 144 -2.38 20.88 -6.06
N VAL A 145 -2.15 20.23 -4.91
CA VAL A 145 -2.79 18.98 -4.53
C VAL A 145 -3.93 19.29 -3.56
N GLU A 146 -5.14 18.86 -3.90
CA GLU A 146 -6.31 18.93 -3.00
C GLU A 146 -6.40 17.66 -2.16
N ASN A 147 -6.64 17.82 -0.86
CA ASN A 147 -7.03 16.73 0.03
C ASN A 147 -8.53 16.84 0.29
N TYR A 148 -9.27 15.99 -0.40
CA TYR A 148 -10.72 15.86 -0.33
C TYR A 148 -11.06 14.43 -0.76
N VAL A 149 -11.75 13.67 0.10
CA VAL A 149 -12.15 12.29 -0.22
C VAL A 149 -13.17 12.34 -1.33
N SER A 150 -12.94 11.66 -2.45
CA SER A 150 -13.88 11.70 -3.57
C SER A 150 -13.76 10.48 -4.45
N ASP A 151 -14.82 10.21 -5.21
CA ASP A 151 -14.78 9.22 -6.27
C ASP A 151 -13.90 9.71 -7.43
N GLY A 152 -13.04 8.83 -7.91
CA GLY A 152 -12.13 9.07 -9.02
C GLY A 152 -10.68 8.65 -8.71
N PRO A 153 -9.76 8.89 -9.65
CA PRO A 153 -9.81 9.93 -10.69
C PRO A 153 -10.74 9.61 -11.86
N TRP A 154 -11.14 10.67 -12.57
CA TRP A 154 -11.96 10.60 -13.79
C TRP A 154 -11.31 11.43 -14.90
N GLN A 155 -11.53 11.04 -16.15
CA GLN A 155 -11.07 11.86 -17.28
C GLN A 155 -11.83 13.20 -17.32
N PRO A 156 -11.22 14.30 -17.79
CA PRO A 156 -11.88 15.61 -17.84
C PRO A 156 -13.22 15.64 -18.60
N ASN A 157 -13.36 14.83 -19.64
CA ASN A 157 -14.60 14.69 -20.41
C ASN A 157 -15.69 13.89 -19.67
N GLU A 158 -15.35 13.16 -18.61
CA GLU A 158 -16.26 12.32 -17.83
C GLU A 158 -16.80 13.02 -16.57
N TRP A 159 -16.11 14.05 -16.07
CA TRP A 159 -16.44 14.77 -14.83
C TRP A 159 -17.92 15.18 -14.72
N ARG A 160 -18.49 15.73 -15.80
CA ARG A 160 -19.89 16.17 -15.79
C ARG A 160 -20.87 15.00 -15.75
N GLY A 161 -20.57 13.93 -16.49
CA GLY A 161 -21.44 12.75 -16.58
C GLY A 161 -21.47 12.00 -15.27
N VAL A 162 -20.29 11.66 -14.75
CA VAL A 162 -20.14 10.99 -13.46
C VAL A 162 -20.63 11.87 -12.31
N GLY A 163 -20.31 13.17 -12.32
CA GLY A 163 -20.78 14.09 -11.29
C GLY A 163 -22.31 14.21 -11.20
N ALA A 164 -23.05 13.84 -12.25
CA ALA A 164 -24.52 13.83 -12.24
C ALA A 164 -25.12 12.54 -11.65
N THR A 165 -24.35 11.45 -11.59
CA THR A 165 -24.79 10.15 -11.04
C THR A 165 -24.46 10.03 -9.55
N LEU A 166 -23.44 10.73 -9.09
CA LEU A 166 -22.97 10.70 -7.71
C LEU A 166 -23.69 11.73 -6.81
N PRO A 167 -23.73 11.51 -5.48
CA PRO A 167 -24.28 12.49 -4.54
C PRO A 167 -23.47 13.79 -4.57
N PRO A 168 -24.08 14.96 -4.27
CA PRO A 168 -23.36 16.22 -4.21
C PRO A 168 -22.13 16.16 -3.28
N GLY A 169 -20.97 16.54 -3.81
CA GLY A 169 -19.69 16.44 -3.10
C GLY A 169 -18.99 15.08 -3.25
N GLY A 170 -19.61 14.07 -3.87
CA GLY A 170 -19.01 12.75 -4.07
C GLY A 170 -17.94 12.68 -5.16
N SER A 171 -17.79 13.71 -5.99
CA SER A 171 -16.73 13.81 -7.01
C SER A 171 -16.11 15.20 -7.06
N ARG A 172 -14.90 15.25 -7.61
CA ARG A 172 -14.16 16.49 -7.89
C ARG A 172 -13.73 16.51 -9.34
N GLY A 173 -13.99 17.62 -10.04
CA GLY A 173 -13.50 17.83 -11.41
C GLY A 173 -12.02 18.15 -11.44
N ARG A 174 -11.18 17.21 -11.00
CA ARG A 174 -9.74 17.39 -10.85
C ARG A 174 -8.98 16.09 -11.18
N MET A 175 -7.79 16.23 -11.73
CA MET A 175 -6.92 15.10 -12.08
C MET A 175 -6.27 14.43 -10.86
N ASP A 176 -6.24 15.11 -9.72
CA ASP A 176 -5.70 14.59 -8.45
C ASP A 176 -6.80 14.06 -7.53
N SER A 177 -8.07 13.95 -7.98
CA SER A 177 -9.12 13.34 -7.16
C SER A 177 -8.82 11.87 -6.87
N THR A 178 -9.28 11.40 -5.71
CA THR A 178 -8.89 10.09 -5.18
C THR A 178 -9.81 9.68 -4.04
N TYR A 179 -10.05 8.37 -3.94
CA TYR A 179 -10.77 7.74 -2.83
C TYR A 179 -10.00 7.85 -1.52
N PHE A 180 -8.66 7.90 -1.57
CA PHE A 180 -7.80 7.85 -0.40
C PHE A 180 -6.76 8.99 -0.38
N PRO A 181 -7.19 10.25 -0.25
CA PRO A 181 -6.27 11.35 0.01
C PRO A 181 -5.72 11.24 1.44
N VAL A 182 -4.42 11.53 1.57
CA VAL A 182 -3.79 11.71 2.88
C VAL A 182 -3.16 13.10 2.87
N PRO A 183 -3.62 14.05 3.70
CA PRO A 183 -3.00 15.37 3.92
C PRO A 183 -1.55 15.36 4.46
N TRP A 184 -0.68 14.55 3.87
CA TRP A 184 0.70 14.28 4.22
C TRP A 184 1.61 14.56 3.03
N THR A 185 2.77 15.16 3.29
CA THR A 185 3.83 15.25 2.30
C THR A 185 5.19 14.87 2.87
N LEU A 186 6.01 14.18 2.06
CA LEU A 186 7.37 13.76 2.34
C LEU A 186 8.35 14.45 1.38
N SER A 187 9.32 15.17 1.91
CA SER A 187 10.37 15.84 1.13
C SER A 187 11.58 14.93 0.90
N THR A 188 12.22 15.07 -0.26
CA THR A 188 13.54 14.46 -0.56
C THR A 188 14.62 14.85 0.46
N ARG A 189 14.41 15.90 1.24
CA ARG A 189 15.33 16.41 2.25
C ARG A 189 15.21 15.72 3.62
N GLY A 190 14.34 14.71 3.74
CA GLY A 190 14.20 13.93 4.98
C GLY A 190 13.40 14.62 6.08
N TYR A 191 12.36 15.35 5.69
CA TYR A 191 11.31 15.84 6.57
C TYR A 191 9.94 15.69 5.89
N GLY A 192 8.86 15.78 6.66
CA GLY A 192 7.50 15.76 6.13
C GLY A 192 6.54 16.62 6.94
N VAL A 193 5.39 16.92 6.36
CA VAL A 193 4.35 17.76 6.97
C VAL A 193 3.00 17.07 6.81
N LEU A 194 2.31 16.85 7.93
CA LEU A 194 0.93 16.40 7.98
C LEU A 194 0.04 17.59 8.36
N ILE A 195 -1.04 17.78 7.62
CA ILE A 195 -2.15 18.66 7.99
C ILE A 195 -3.09 17.87 8.90
N ASP A 196 -3.15 18.26 10.17
CA ASP A 196 -3.86 17.55 11.22
C ASP A 196 -5.28 18.10 11.41
N ARG A 197 -5.99 18.22 10.29
CA ARG A 197 -7.37 18.73 10.17
C ARG A 197 -8.16 17.85 9.21
N ASN A 198 -9.48 17.86 9.36
CA ASN A 198 -10.39 17.12 8.49
C ASN A 198 -11.07 18.01 7.44
N ASP A 199 -10.86 19.32 7.47
CA ASP A 199 -11.38 20.21 6.43
C ASP A 199 -10.61 19.99 5.12
N THR A 200 -11.23 20.37 4.01
CA THR A 200 -10.57 20.44 2.72
C THR A 200 -9.29 21.27 2.83
N SER A 201 -8.19 20.74 2.30
CA SER A 201 -6.88 21.36 2.43
C SER A 201 -6.05 21.19 1.18
N HIS A 202 -5.03 22.02 1.04
CA HIS A 202 -4.19 22.02 -0.13
C HIS A 202 -2.70 22.04 0.22
N PHE A 203 -1.92 21.38 -0.63
CA PHE A 203 -0.49 21.63 -0.77
C PHE A 203 -0.23 22.30 -2.11
N THR A 204 0.37 23.49 -2.12
CA THR A 204 0.73 24.17 -3.36
C THR A 204 2.24 24.27 -3.49
N PHE A 205 2.78 23.64 -4.53
CA PHE A 205 4.19 23.65 -4.87
C PHE A 205 4.43 24.47 -6.14
N GLY A 206 5.44 25.32 -6.13
CA GLY A 206 5.88 25.96 -7.36
C GLY A 206 6.90 25.11 -8.13
N GLY A 207 7.22 25.55 -9.37
CA GLY A 207 8.25 24.90 -10.20
C GLY A 207 9.68 25.14 -9.71
N LYS A 208 10.68 24.79 -10.52
CA LYS A 208 12.13 24.83 -10.20
C LYS A 208 12.63 26.15 -9.55
N THR A 209 12.02 27.28 -9.89
CA THR A 209 12.42 28.63 -9.47
C THR A 209 11.57 29.20 -8.34
N ALA A 210 10.59 28.44 -7.84
CA ALA A 210 9.72 28.89 -6.78
C ALA A 210 10.52 29.18 -5.51
N LYS A 211 10.20 30.30 -4.85
CA LYS A 211 10.81 30.70 -3.58
C LYS A 211 10.05 30.15 -2.39
N THR A 212 8.80 29.74 -2.59
CA THR A 212 7.92 29.20 -1.56
C THR A 212 7.08 28.04 -2.05
N TRP A 213 6.61 27.23 -1.11
CA TRP A 213 5.48 26.31 -1.25
C TRP A 213 4.54 26.57 -0.07
N SER A 214 3.25 26.26 -0.21
CA SER A 214 2.26 26.62 0.81
C SER A 214 1.36 25.46 1.19
N VAL A 215 0.79 25.60 2.38
CA VAL A 215 -0.27 24.75 2.90
C VAL A 215 -1.43 25.64 3.30
N ASP A 216 -2.64 25.23 2.98
CA ASP A 216 -3.86 25.89 3.46
C ASP A 216 -4.98 24.90 3.79
N VAL A 217 -5.87 25.33 4.67
CA VAL A 217 -7.03 24.58 5.14
C VAL A 217 -8.25 25.51 5.07
N ALA A 218 -9.38 24.98 4.63
CA ALA A 218 -10.65 25.69 4.67
C ALA A 218 -11.02 26.11 6.10
N GLY A 219 -11.56 27.33 6.24
CA GLY A 219 -11.92 27.91 7.53
C GLY A 219 -10.78 28.65 8.23
N GLY A 220 -10.93 28.86 9.54
CA GLY A 220 -10.05 29.70 10.35
C GLY A 220 -8.98 28.98 11.17
N THR A 221 -8.84 27.66 11.04
CA THR A 221 -7.96 26.86 11.91
C THR A 221 -7.06 25.93 11.10
N LEU A 222 -5.76 26.14 11.22
CA LEU A 222 -4.70 25.29 10.67
C LEU A 222 -4.07 24.50 11.82
N ALA A 223 -3.87 23.19 11.64
CA ALA A 223 -3.04 22.39 12.52
C ALA A 223 -2.09 21.54 11.67
N LEU A 224 -0.81 21.54 12.03
CA LEU A 224 0.25 20.81 11.34
C LEU A 224 1.07 19.99 12.33
N ARG A 225 1.53 18.83 11.89
CA ARG A 225 2.67 18.12 12.48
C ARG A 225 3.81 18.07 11.48
N VAL A 226 4.98 18.56 11.89
CA VAL A 226 6.21 18.50 11.10
C VAL A 226 7.10 17.39 11.64
N PHE A 227 7.55 16.51 10.76
CA PHE A 227 8.34 15.32 11.05
C PHE A 227 9.74 15.50 10.48
N ALA A 228 10.79 15.29 11.29
CA ALA A 228 12.18 15.33 10.84
C ALA A 228 12.90 14.01 11.14
N GLY A 229 12.93 13.12 10.16
CA GLY A 229 13.63 11.84 10.26
C GLY A 229 15.08 11.89 9.77
N GLY A 230 15.49 12.95 9.06
CA GLY A 230 16.86 13.11 8.52
C GLY A 230 17.06 12.47 7.14
N THR A 231 16.38 11.37 6.84
CA THR A 231 16.24 10.81 5.49
C THR A 231 14.76 10.57 5.16
N PRO A 232 14.39 10.45 3.87
CA PRO A 232 13.01 10.17 3.50
C PRO A 232 12.46 8.88 4.13
N ALA A 233 13.24 7.78 4.13
CA ALA A 233 12.83 6.52 4.74
C ALA A 233 12.61 6.62 6.26
N GLN A 234 13.52 7.28 6.99
CA GLN A 234 13.35 7.51 8.44
C GLN A 234 12.17 8.42 8.76
N THR A 235 11.88 9.39 7.88
CA THR A 235 10.72 10.28 8.04
C THR A 235 9.42 9.52 7.82
N LEU A 236 9.35 8.67 6.80
CA LEU A 236 8.20 7.79 6.57
C LEU A 236 8.00 6.81 7.75
N ALA A 237 9.11 6.27 8.29
CA ALA A 237 9.06 5.42 9.48
C ALA A 237 8.46 6.15 10.68
N LEU A 238 8.90 7.39 10.93
CA LEU A 238 8.39 8.23 12.02
C LEU A 238 6.92 8.62 11.81
N TYR A 239 6.53 8.97 10.58
CA TYR A 239 5.15 9.26 10.22
C TYR A 239 4.25 8.06 10.51
N THR A 240 4.55 6.89 9.92
CA THR A 240 3.74 5.69 10.09
C THR A 240 3.70 5.17 11.52
N GLN A 241 4.80 5.31 12.28
CA GLN A 241 4.80 4.98 13.71
C GLN A 241 3.83 5.87 14.50
N THR A 242 3.67 7.14 14.09
CA THR A 242 2.85 8.12 14.81
C THR A 242 1.39 8.08 14.39
N THR A 243 1.10 7.84 13.11
CA THR A 243 -0.26 7.83 12.56
C THR A 243 -0.89 6.44 12.50
N GLY A 244 -0.12 5.41 12.82
CA GLY A 244 -0.53 4.01 12.76
C GLY A 244 -0.18 3.36 11.41
N ARG A 245 0.15 2.07 11.48
CA ARG A 245 0.45 1.18 10.34
C ARG A 245 -0.71 0.22 10.13
N GLN A 246 -0.87 -0.28 8.90
CA GLN A 246 -1.86 -1.31 8.60
C GLN A 246 -1.78 -2.46 9.60
N PRO A 247 -2.93 -3.01 10.02
CA PRO A 247 -2.96 -4.27 10.75
C PRO A 247 -2.15 -5.32 9.97
N ALA A 248 -1.37 -6.12 10.68
CA ALA A 248 -0.66 -7.22 10.05
C ALA A 248 -1.65 -8.16 9.33
N ALA A 249 -1.21 -8.78 8.24
CA ALA A 249 -1.98 -9.83 7.59
C ALA A 249 -2.25 -10.96 8.61
N ALA A 250 -3.52 -11.21 8.91
CA ALA A 250 -3.91 -12.15 9.96
C ALA A 250 -3.69 -13.63 9.55
N ALA A 251 -3.45 -13.89 8.27
CA ALA A 251 -3.18 -15.22 7.75
C ALA A 251 -2.31 -15.21 6.48
N PRO A 252 -1.71 -16.35 6.08
CA PRO A 252 -0.89 -16.44 4.87
C PRO A 252 -1.64 -16.15 3.56
N TRP A 253 -2.93 -16.47 3.50
CA TRP A 253 -3.75 -16.36 2.29
C TRP A 253 -3.95 -14.95 1.74
N TYR A 254 -3.68 -13.92 2.55
CA TYR A 254 -3.65 -12.52 2.11
C TYR A 254 -2.61 -12.27 1.01
N PHE A 255 -1.51 -13.01 1.04
CA PHE A 255 -0.41 -12.84 0.09
C PHE A 255 -0.56 -13.69 -1.17
N GLY A 256 -1.52 -14.62 -1.20
CA GLY A 256 -1.79 -15.47 -2.37
C GLY A 256 -2.63 -14.74 -3.43
N PRO A 257 -2.97 -15.44 -4.53
CA PRO A 257 -3.88 -14.91 -5.55
C PRO A 257 -5.32 -14.86 -5.04
N TRP A 258 -6.00 -13.74 -5.29
CA TRP A 258 -7.42 -13.52 -5.00
C TRP A 258 -8.19 -13.54 -6.31
N PHE A 259 -9.27 -14.33 -6.32
CA PHE A 259 -9.99 -14.68 -7.54
C PHE A 259 -11.48 -14.35 -7.43
N GLN A 260 -11.97 -13.51 -8.33
CA GLN A 260 -13.40 -13.32 -8.59
C GLN A 260 -13.77 -14.18 -9.79
N ALA A 261 -14.72 -15.07 -9.61
CA ALA A 261 -15.10 -16.04 -10.62
C ALA A 261 -16.04 -15.44 -11.68
N PRO A 262 -15.76 -15.61 -12.99
CA PRO A 262 -16.76 -15.38 -14.01
C PRO A 262 -17.75 -16.55 -14.07
N GLY A 263 -19.05 -16.25 -13.96
CA GLY A 263 -20.11 -17.24 -14.11
C GLY A 263 -20.13 -18.31 -13.01
N ASP A 264 -20.31 -19.58 -13.40
CA ASP A 264 -20.51 -20.70 -12.46
C ASP A 264 -19.24 -21.04 -11.65
N PRO A 265 -19.30 -20.97 -10.30
CA PRO A 265 -18.17 -21.30 -9.43
C PRO A 265 -17.54 -22.68 -9.66
N ALA A 266 -18.34 -23.74 -9.85
CA ALA A 266 -17.81 -25.10 -9.96
C ALA A 266 -16.97 -25.26 -11.24
N THR A 267 -17.43 -24.67 -12.35
CA THR A 267 -16.71 -24.62 -13.61
C THR A 267 -15.37 -23.86 -13.48
N GLN A 268 -15.36 -22.73 -12.76
CA GLN A 268 -14.13 -21.96 -12.55
C GLN A 268 -13.13 -22.71 -11.64
N ILE A 269 -13.61 -23.37 -10.59
CA ILE A 269 -12.78 -24.24 -9.74
C ILE A 269 -12.12 -25.34 -10.58
N ALA A 270 -12.90 -26.03 -11.43
CA ALA A 270 -12.37 -27.06 -12.31
C ALA A 270 -11.30 -26.50 -13.26
N THR A 271 -11.55 -25.34 -13.87
CA THR A 271 -10.60 -24.65 -14.76
C THR A 271 -9.27 -24.35 -14.05
N LEU A 272 -9.32 -23.77 -12.85
CA LEU A 272 -8.11 -23.46 -12.08
C LEU A 272 -7.36 -24.73 -11.65
N LYS A 273 -8.06 -25.78 -11.24
CA LYS A 273 -7.46 -27.07 -10.87
C LYS A 273 -6.78 -27.74 -12.07
N SER A 274 -7.44 -27.78 -13.23
CA SER A 274 -6.88 -28.34 -14.46
C SER A 274 -5.64 -27.60 -14.94
N ALA A 275 -5.58 -26.27 -14.75
CA ALA A 275 -4.41 -25.47 -15.05
C ALA A 275 -3.30 -25.57 -13.98
N GLY A 276 -3.59 -26.12 -12.80
CA GLY A 276 -2.71 -26.08 -11.65
C GLY A 276 -2.44 -24.65 -11.17
N SER A 277 -3.44 -23.78 -11.23
CA SER A 277 -3.35 -22.36 -10.84
C SER A 277 -3.71 -22.17 -9.36
N PRO A 278 -2.72 -22.06 -8.45
CA PRO A 278 -3.00 -21.91 -7.03
C PRO A 278 -3.80 -20.64 -6.77
N THR A 279 -4.74 -20.71 -5.84
CA THR A 279 -5.64 -19.59 -5.49
C THR A 279 -5.97 -19.69 -4.01
N SER A 280 -5.91 -18.55 -3.31
CA SER A 280 -6.03 -18.53 -1.85
C SER A 280 -7.32 -17.90 -1.35
N VAL A 281 -7.90 -16.97 -2.13
CA VAL A 281 -9.13 -16.26 -1.78
C VAL A 281 -10.08 -16.23 -2.96
N SER A 282 -11.36 -16.49 -2.70
CA SER A 282 -12.47 -16.25 -3.61
C SER A 282 -13.20 -14.97 -3.20
N MET A 283 -13.48 -14.10 -4.17
CA MET A 283 -14.27 -12.89 -3.98
C MET A 283 -15.61 -13.08 -4.67
N THR A 284 -16.68 -13.14 -3.87
CA THR A 284 -18.00 -13.49 -4.39
C THR A 284 -18.89 -12.30 -4.70
N TYR A 285 -18.55 -11.12 -4.15
CA TYR A 285 -19.37 -9.92 -4.16
C TYR A 285 -20.85 -10.18 -3.89
N SER A 286 -21.13 -11.04 -2.90
CA SER A 286 -22.50 -11.20 -2.44
C SER A 286 -22.84 -10.00 -1.54
N HIS A 287 -23.78 -9.16 -1.97
CA HIS A 287 -24.07 -7.86 -1.34
C HIS A 287 -25.01 -8.02 -0.15
N TYR A 288 -24.52 -7.79 1.07
CA TYR A 288 -25.38 -7.62 2.26
C TYR A 288 -25.95 -6.19 2.32
N LEU A 289 -25.11 -5.23 1.96
CA LEU A 289 -25.49 -3.82 1.82
C LEU A 289 -25.27 -3.34 0.37
N PRO A 290 -26.09 -2.39 -0.10
CA PRO A 290 -26.99 -1.55 0.70
C PRO A 290 -28.43 -2.09 0.84
N CYS A 291 -28.88 -2.99 -0.03
CA CYS A 291 -30.31 -3.37 -0.11
C CYS A 291 -30.63 -4.82 0.32
N GLY A 292 -29.75 -5.50 1.06
CA GLY A 292 -30.08 -6.80 1.67
C GLY A 292 -30.25 -7.96 0.68
N SER A 293 -29.36 -8.10 -0.31
CA SER A 293 -29.45 -9.20 -1.29
C SER A 293 -29.22 -10.58 -0.67
N ASP A 294 -28.73 -10.64 0.57
CA ASP A 294 -28.65 -11.85 1.40
C ASP A 294 -30.02 -12.42 1.75
N ARG A 295 -31.05 -11.56 1.86
CA ARG A 295 -32.36 -11.94 2.38
C ARG A 295 -33.13 -12.82 1.40
N GLY A 296 -33.54 -14.00 1.86
CA GLY A 296 -34.15 -15.05 1.04
C GLY A 296 -33.13 -15.88 0.23
N ASN A 297 -31.84 -15.53 0.30
CA ASN A 297 -30.74 -16.20 -0.41
C ASN A 297 -29.69 -16.78 0.54
N GLU A 298 -29.92 -16.77 1.85
CA GLU A 298 -28.94 -17.10 2.88
C GLU A 298 -28.35 -18.50 2.66
N GLN A 299 -29.20 -19.51 2.46
CA GLN A 299 -28.74 -20.89 2.23
C GLN A 299 -27.93 -21.02 0.94
N SER A 300 -28.27 -20.26 -0.11
CA SER A 300 -27.52 -20.24 -1.36
C SER A 300 -26.12 -19.64 -1.16
N MET A 301 -26.02 -18.57 -0.37
CA MET A 301 -24.76 -17.94 -0.01
C MET A 301 -23.88 -18.84 0.85
N ILE A 302 -24.45 -19.52 1.85
CA ILE A 302 -23.77 -20.54 2.66
C ILE A 302 -23.24 -21.67 1.77
N ASN A 303 -24.07 -22.20 0.88
CA ASN A 303 -23.66 -23.26 -0.05
C ASN A 303 -22.51 -22.81 -0.97
N ARG A 304 -22.55 -21.56 -1.44
CA ARG A 304 -21.49 -20.96 -2.26
C ARG A 304 -20.19 -20.80 -1.46
N ALA A 305 -20.24 -20.34 -0.22
CA ALA A 305 -19.06 -20.24 0.64
C ALA A 305 -18.44 -21.63 0.87
N ASN A 306 -19.26 -22.62 1.23
CA ASN A 306 -18.83 -24.01 1.43
C ASN A 306 -18.19 -24.63 0.17
N LEU A 307 -18.70 -24.31 -1.02
CA LEU A 307 -18.12 -24.79 -2.29
C LEU A 307 -16.68 -24.28 -2.48
N TRP A 308 -16.44 -22.99 -2.23
CA TRP A 308 -15.10 -22.40 -2.34
C TRP A 308 -14.16 -22.86 -1.23
N HIS A 309 -14.66 -23.00 0.00
CA HIS A 309 -13.90 -23.62 1.09
C HIS A 309 -13.49 -25.05 0.72
N GLY A 310 -14.39 -25.86 0.17
CA GLY A 310 -14.09 -27.21 -0.31
C GLY A 310 -13.00 -27.26 -1.40
N ALA A 311 -12.86 -26.19 -2.19
CA ALA A 311 -11.78 -26.02 -3.17
C ALA A 311 -10.48 -25.42 -2.59
N GLY A 312 -10.49 -25.07 -1.31
CA GLY A 312 -9.35 -24.58 -0.55
C GLY A 312 -9.11 -23.08 -0.58
N MET A 313 -10.16 -22.29 -0.79
CA MET A 313 -10.08 -20.83 -0.81
C MET A 313 -10.81 -20.26 0.40
N ALA A 314 -10.23 -19.25 1.06
CA ALA A 314 -11.00 -18.37 1.93
C ALA A 314 -12.00 -17.57 1.08
N VAL A 315 -13.12 -17.11 1.64
CA VAL A 315 -14.20 -16.50 0.85
C VAL A 315 -14.57 -15.12 1.37
N THR A 316 -14.64 -14.12 0.50
CA THR A 316 -15.07 -12.76 0.86
C THR A 316 -16.40 -12.37 0.23
N THR A 317 -17.12 -11.48 0.91
CA THR A 317 -18.42 -10.91 0.48
C THR A 317 -18.32 -9.39 0.26
N TYR A 318 -19.44 -8.66 0.20
CA TYR A 318 -19.44 -7.21 -0.05
C TYR A 318 -20.32 -6.44 0.95
N PHE A 319 -19.79 -5.31 1.43
CA PHE A 319 -20.48 -4.29 2.21
C PHE A 319 -20.15 -2.88 1.72
N ASN A 320 -21.05 -1.95 2.04
CA ASN A 320 -20.81 -0.51 1.98
C ASN A 320 -21.42 0.15 3.23
N PRO A 321 -21.21 1.45 3.49
CA PRO A 321 -21.67 2.10 4.72
C PRO A 321 -23.10 2.67 4.63
N MET A 322 -23.85 2.27 3.60
CA MET A 322 -25.17 2.78 3.28
C MET A 322 -26.23 1.69 3.42
N VAL A 323 -27.49 2.09 3.61
CA VAL A 323 -28.63 1.17 3.72
C VAL A 323 -29.82 1.72 2.94
N CYS A 324 -30.41 0.89 2.07
CA CYS A 324 -31.57 1.29 1.27
C CYS A 324 -32.80 1.51 2.15
N ASP A 325 -33.57 2.56 1.87
CA ASP A 325 -34.82 2.84 2.58
C ASP A 325 -35.89 1.75 2.36
N THR A 326 -35.79 1.01 1.26
CA THR A 326 -36.60 -0.17 0.98
C THR A 326 -36.18 -1.42 1.73
N TYR A 327 -34.99 -1.44 2.36
CA TYR A 327 -34.53 -2.56 3.16
C TYR A 327 -34.98 -2.42 4.61
N SER A 328 -36.30 -2.53 4.84
CA SER A 328 -36.96 -2.24 6.13
C SER A 328 -36.34 -2.96 7.33
N GLU A 329 -35.94 -4.23 7.17
CA GLU A 329 -35.33 -5.03 8.25
C GLU A 329 -34.01 -4.45 8.79
N ALA A 330 -33.30 -3.63 8.01
CA ALA A 330 -32.08 -2.94 8.44
C ALA A 330 -32.30 -1.42 8.59
N PHE A 331 -33.07 -0.79 7.71
CA PHE A 331 -33.29 0.65 7.71
C PHE A 331 -34.16 1.11 8.88
N ASP A 332 -35.31 0.47 9.12
CA ASP A 332 -36.27 0.88 10.15
C ASP A 332 -35.66 0.83 11.56
N PRO A 333 -34.99 -0.26 12.00
CA PRO A 333 -34.36 -0.27 13.31
C PRO A 333 -33.21 0.74 13.42
N ALA A 334 -32.42 0.94 12.36
CA ALA A 334 -31.35 1.94 12.36
C ALA A 334 -31.91 3.38 12.46
N SER A 335 -32.97 3.67 11.71
CA SER A 335 -33.71 4.94 11.75
C SER A 335 -34.29 5.20 13.15
N ALA A 336 -35.02 4.24 13.71
CA ALA A 336 -35.65 4.34 15.03
C ALA A 336 -34.62 4.51 16.16
N ALA A 337 -33.45 3.87 16.06
CA ALA A 337 -32.35 4.01 17.02
C ALA A 337 -31.59 5.34 16.87
N GLY A 338 -31.81 6.12 15.80
CA GLY A 338 -31.01 7.30 15.49
C GLY A 338 -29.57 6.95 15.08
N ALA A 339 -29.38 5.79 14.47
CA ALA A 339 -28.11 5.22 14.04
C ALA A 339 -27.64 5.70 12.64
N LEU A 340 -28.45 6.52 11.97
CA LEU A 340 -28.17 7.10 10.66
C LEU A 340 -27.85 8.60 10.78
N THR A 341 -27.04 9.12 9.86
CA THR A 341 -26.81 10.57 9.75
C THR A 341 -28.11 11.31 9.48
N LYS A 342 -28.25 12.55 9.96
CA LYS A 342 -29.54 13.26 9.97
C LYS A 342 -29.56 14.49 9.07
N THR A 343 -30.76 14.93 8.71
CA THR A 343 -31.01 16.27 8.18
C THR A 343 -30.95 17.31 9.30
N SER A 344 -30.96 18.60 8.96
CA SER A 344 -31.06 19.68 9.93
C SER A 344 -32.36 19.68 10.75
N SER A 345 -33.42 19.01 10.27
CA SER A 345 -34.68 18.82 11.01
C SER A 345 -34.66 17.59 11.93
N GLY A 346 -33.57 16.82 11.94
CA GLY A 346 -33.37 15.67 12.84
C GLY A 346 -33.93 14.33 12.31
N THR A 347 -34.44 14.28 11.08
CA THR A 347 -34.85 13.02 10.43
C THR A 347 -33.66 12.31 9.80
N PRO A 348 -33.72 10.99 9.54
CA PRO A 348 -32.69 10.31 8.75
C PRO A 348 -32.43 11.03 7.43
N TYR A 349 -31.16 11.21 7.09
CA TYR A 349 -30.75 11.80 5.82
C TYR A 349 -30.78 10.69 4.76
N VAL A 350 -31.68 10.80 3.78
CA VAL A 350 -31.79 9.86 2.66
C VAL A 350 -31.43 10.59 1.37
N TYR A 351 -30.54 10.01 0.56
CA TYR A 351 -30.12 10.58 -0.72
C TYR A 351 -30.14 9.58 -1.86
N ARG A 352 -30.16 10.13 -3.07
CA ARG A 352 -30.09 9.39 -4.33
C ARG A 352 -28.64 9.10 -4.70
N TYR A 353 -28.37 7.85 -5.05
CA TYR A 353 -27.12 7.39 -5.66
C TYR A 353 -27.43 6.59 -6.93
N VAL A 354 -26.67 6.78 -8.00
CA VAL A 354 -26.87 6.07 -9.28
C VAL A 354 -25.60 5.30 -9.65
N ALA A 355 -25.75 3.98 -9.78
CA ALA A 355 -24.74 3.08 -10.34
C ALA A 355 -25.37 2.28 -11.50
N SER A 356 -25.35 0.94 -11.44
CA SER A 356 -26.11 0.08 -12.37
C SER A 356 -27.64 0.29 -12.27
N GLN A 357 -28.10 0.80 -11.13
CA GLN A 357 -29.47 1.22 -10.87
C GLN A 357 -29.48 2.43 -9.92
N THR A 358 -30.66 3.02 -9.72
CA THR A 358 -30.86 4.12 -8.77
C THR A 358 -31.20 3.56 -7.39
N PHE A 359 -30.50 4.04 -6.37
CA PHE A 359 -30.72 3.71 -4.97
C PHE A 359 -31.15 4.95 -4.19
N HIS A 360 -32.05 4.78 -3.22
CA HIS A 360 -32.32 5.75 -2.16
C HIS A 360 -31.79 5.17 -0.86
N VAL A 361 -30.80 5.83 -0.26
CA VAL A 361 -30.03 5.27 0.85
C VAL A 361 -29.90 6.25 2.00
N GLY A 362 -29.99 5.71 3.22
CA GLY A 362 -29.44 6.33 4.41
C GLY A 362 -27.98 5.90 4.62
N GLN A 363 -27.26 6.65 5.45
CA GLN A 363 -25.86 6.39 5.77
C GLN A 363 -25.70 6.16 7.27
N TYR A 364 -25.01 5.08 7.65
CA TYR A 364 -24.74 4.79 9.07
C TYR A 364 -23.89 5.89 9.69
N ASP A 365 -24.25 6.36 10.87
CA ASP A 365 -23.49 7.36 11.60
C ASP A 365 -22.44 6.69 12.49
N PHE A 366 -21.22 6.54 11.98
CA PHE A 366 -20.12 5.93 12.74
C PHE A 366 -19.52 6.85 13.82
N SER A 367 -20.00 8.10 13.96
CA SER A 367 -19.73 8.91 15.15
C SER A 367 -20.59 8.50 16.34
N ASN A 368 -21.67 7.74 16.09
CA ASN A 368 -22.60 7.24 17.07
C ASN A 368 -22.35 5.73 17.33
N PRO A 369 -22.17 5.30 18.59
CA PRO A 369 -22.06 3.88 18.93
C PRO A 369 -23.23 3.02 18.42
N LEU A 370 -24.43 3.59 18.26
CA LEU A 370 -25.59 2.89 17.70
C LEU A 370 -25.46 2.65 16.19
N GLY A 371 -24.85 3.58 15.44
CA GLY A 371 -24.51 3.38 14.03
C GLY A 371 -23.49 2.26 13.86
N VAL A 372 -22.46 2.26 14.72
CA VAL A 372 -21.46 1.20 14.79
C VAL A 372 -22.11 -0.16 15.07
N SER A 373 -22.92 -0.29 16.12
CA SER A 373 -23.48 -1.59 16.52
C SER A 373 -24.47 -2.17 15.50
N GLN A 374 -25.30 -1.33 14.87
CA GLN A 374 -26.22 -1.75 13.82
C GLN A 374 -25.46 -2.32 12.62
N PHE A 375 -24.42 -1.61 12.16
CA PHE A 375 -23.58 -2.08 11.07
C PHE A 375 -22.83 -3.37 11.42
N GLN A 376 -22.27 -3.47 12.63
CA GLN A 376 -21.58 -4.68 13.10
C GLN A 376 -22.51 -5.90 13.20
N GLY A 377 -23.80 -5.71 13.50
CA GLY A 377 -24.80 -6.78 13.45
C GLY A 377 -24.94 -7.39 12.05
N LEU A 378 -24.80 -6.59 10.99
CA LEU A 378 -24.82 -7.08 9.61
C LEU A 378 -23.53 -7.83 9.27
N LEU A 379 -22.37 -7.35 9.75
CA LEU A 379 -21.10 -8.06 9.61
C LEU A 379 -21.14 -9.43 10.30
N GLN A 380 -21.76 -9.52 11.48
CA GLN A 380 -21.95 -10.79 12.19
C GLN A 380 -22.73 -11.79 11.34
N ARG A 381 -23.79 -11.37 10.63
CA ARG A 381 -24.50 -12.28 9.72
C ARG A 381 -23.62 -12.86 8.62
N ALA A 382 -22.71 -12.06 8.05
CA ALA A 382 -21.76 -12.57 7.07
C ALA A 382 -20.79 -13.59 7.68
N VAL A 383 -20.34 -13.36 8.92
CA VAL A 383 -19.53 -14.32 9.69
C VAL A 383 -20.30 -15.62 9.93
N ASP A 384 -21.59 -15.52 10.30
CA ASP A 384 -22.48 -16.67 10.56
C ASP A 384 -22.76 -17.48 9.30
N HIS A 385 -22.83 -16.83 8.14
CA HIS A 385 -22.94 -17.49 6.83
C HIS A 385 -21.62 -18.09 6.33
N GLY A 386 -20.53 -17.98 7.10
CA GLY A 386 -19.24 -18.62 6.81
C GLY A 386 -18.24 -17.76 6.03
N TYR A 387 -18.49 -16.47 5.79
CA TYR A 387 -17.55 -15.63 5.04
C TYR A 387 -16.31 -15.26 5.86
N ASP A 388 -15.13 -15.27 5.22
CA ASP A 388 -13.80 -14.93 5.77
C ASP A 388 -13.41 -13.47 5.59
N GLY A 389 -14.39 -12.59 5.47
CA GLY A 389 -14.19 -11.16 5.28
C GLY A 389 -15.01 -10.61 4.14
N TRP A 390 -14.69 -9.39 3.72
CA TRP A 390 -15.50 -8.63 2.79
C TRP A 390 -14.76 -7.44 2.19
N MET A 391 -15.26 -6.99 1.04
CA MET A 391 -15.03 -5.65 0.53
C MET A 391 -15.79 -4.63 1.40
N GLU A 392 -15.14 -3.53 1.73
CA GLU A 392 -15.69 -2.34 2.37
C GLU A 392 -15.63 -1.20 1.37
N ASP A 393 -16.63 -1.18 0.50
CA ASP A 393 -16.70 -0.23 -0.60
C ASP A 393 -17.26 1.12 -0.13
N PHE A 394 -17.04 2.16 -0.93
CA PHE A 394 -17.45 3.54 -0.67
C PHE A 394 -16.85 4.16 0.61
N GLY A 395 -17.50 5.21 1.14
CA GLY A 395 -17.05 6.06 2.24
C GLY A 395 -16.95 7.55 1.85
N GLU A 396 -16.88 7.84 0.57
CA GLU A 396 -16.62 9.16 -0.05
C GLU A 396 -17.87 10.01 -0.34
N TYR A 397 -19.05 9.64 0.17
CA TYR A 397 -20.33 10.26 -0.23
C TYR A 397 -21.12 10.96 0.88
N THR A 398 -20.51 11.18 2.04
CA THR A 398 -21.20 11.88 3.13
C THR A 398 -21.74 13.24 2.67
N PRO A 399 -23.06 13.48 2.75
CA PRO A 399 -23.64 14.74 2.30
C PRO A 399 -23.11 15.95 3.08
N LEU A 400 -22.81 17.04 2.37
CA LEU A 400 -22.18 18.25 2.92
C LEU A 400 -23.11 19.13 3.78
N ASP A 401 -24.38 18.75 3.88
CA ASP A 401 -25.43 19.36 4.69
C ASP A 401 -26.08 18.36 5.69
N SER A 402 -25.47 17.18 5.84
CA SER A 402 -25.85 16.21 6.86
C SER A 402 -25.39 16.63 8.27
N VAL A 403 -26.04 16.08 9.30
CA VAL A 403 -25.72 16.29 10.71
C VAL A 403 -25.27 14.97 11.32
N ALA A 404 -24.02 14.93 11.78
CA ALA A 404 -23.47 13.83 12.56
C ALA A 404 -23.84 13.95 14.05
N SER A 405 -23.98 12.81 14.74
CA SER A 405 -24.41 12.75 16.14
C SER A 405 -23.41 13.37 17.11
N ASP A 406 -22.11 13.34 16.79
CA ASP A 406 -21.06 13.97 17.62
C ASP A 406 -20.90 15.49 17.39
N GLY A 407 -21.69 16.07 16.47
CA GLY A 407 -21.64 17.49 16.13
C GLY A 407 -20.49 17.87 15.19
N THR A 408 -19.73 16.92 14.65
CA THR A 408 -18.71 17.19 13.64
C THR A 408 -19.33 17.88 12.42
N PRO A 409 -18.79 19.03 11.96
CA PRO A 409 -19.31 19.71 10.78
C PRO A 409 -19.28 18.81 9.54
N ALA A 410 -20.33 18.85 8.72
CA ALA A 410 -20.52 17.97 7.57
C ALA A 410 -19.30 17.90 6.62
N GLY A 411 -18.67 19.04 6.29
CA GLY A 411 -17.47 19.05 5.43
C GLY A 411 -16.24 18.38 6.06
N GLN A 412 -16.12 18.40 7.39
CA GLN A 412 -15.09 17.63 8.11
C GLN A 412 -15.49 16.16 8.24
N MET A 413 -16.77 15.88 8.50
CA MET A 413 -17.30 14.52 8.57
C MET A 413 -17.09 13.81 7.23
N HIS A 414 -17.32 14.48 6.10
CA HIS A 414 -17.09 13.93 4.76
C HIS A 414 -15.71 13.30 4.59
N ASN A 415 -14.65 14.04 4.93
CA ASN A 415 -13.31 13.52 4.78
C ASN A 415 -12.96 12.46 5.83
N VAL A 416 -13.42 12.59 7.08
CA VAL A 416 -13.07 11.63 8.14
C VAL A 416 -13.94 10.37 8.15
N TYR A 417 -15.06 10.38 7.42
CA TYR A 417 -16.05 9.30 7.43
C TYR A 417 -15.46 7.92 7.08
N PRO A 418 -14.67 7.75 5.99
CA PRO A 418 -14.01 6.48 5.71
C PRO A 418 -13.21 5.92 6.90
N ARG A 419 -12.52 6.80 7.64
CA ARG A 419 -11.75 6.38 8.81
C ARG A 419 -12.64 5.79 9.90
N LEU A 420 -13.80 6.41 10.16
CA LEU A 420 -14.75 5.93 11.17
C LEU A 420 -15.41 4.63 10.72
N TYR A 421 -15.77 4.54 9.44
CA TYR A 421 -16.32 3.33 8.82
C TYR A 421 -15.38 2.13 8.95
N HIS A 422 -14.15 2.26 8.44
CA HIS A 422 -13.18 1.17 8.49
C HIS A 422 -12.74 0.85 9.92
N LYS A 423 -12.76 1.82 10.84
CA LYS A 423 -12.56 1.55 12.26
C LYS A 423 -13.67 0.67 12.83
N ALA A 424 -14.94 0.96 12.55
CA ALA A 424 -16.07 0.17 13.03
C ALA A 424 -15.98 -1.31 12.59
N ALA A 425 -15.63 -1.55 11.33
CA ALA A 425 -15.41 -2.90 10.82
C ALA A 425 -14.14 -3.56 11.41
N SER A 426 -13.07 -2.78 11.64
CA SER A 426 -11.83 -3.27 12.26
C SER A 426 -12.02 -3.72 13.69
N ASP A 427 -12.77 -2.93 14.48
CA ASP A 427 -13.04 -3.24 15.87
C ASP A 427 -13.88 -4.53 15.97
N PHE A 428 -14.85 -4.72 15.07
CA PHE A 428 -15.61 -5.97 14.98
C PHE A 428 -14.75 -7.17 14.56
N ALA A 429 -13.92 -7.02 13.53
CA ALA A 429 -13.06 -8.11 13.08
C ALA A 429 -12.09 -8.58 14.18
N ALA A 430 -11.69 -7.68 15.09
CA ALA A 430 -10.86 -8.02 16.25
C ALA A 430 -11.60 -8.84 17.33
N THR A 431 -12.95 -8.89 17.32
CA THR A 431 -13.73 -9.73 18.24
C THR A 431 -13.98 -11.14 17.71
N VAL A 432 -13.66 -11.40 16.44
CA VAL A 432 -13.89 -12.70 15.80
C VAL A 432 -12.63 -13.56 15.94
N GLU A 433 -12.77 -14.81 16.40
CA GLU A 433 -11.63 -15.69 16.70
C GLU A 433 -10.85 -16.18 15.48
N ARG A 434 -11.38 -15.97 14.27
CA ARG A 434 -10.75 -16.37 12.99
C ARG A 434 -10.36 -15.15 12.14
N PRO A 435 -9.32 -15.26 11.29
CA PRO A 435 -8.92 -14.19 10.39
C PRO A 435 -10.05 -13.75 9.44
N LEU A 436 -10.31 -12.44 9.37
CA LEU A 436 -11.25 -11.83 8.43
C LEU A 436 -10.54 -10.83 7.51
N ALA A 437 -10.49 -11.11 6.21
CA ALA A 437 -9.89 -10.21 5.23
C ALA A 437 -10.82 -9.06 4.89
N ARG A 438 -10.40 -7.87 5.31
CA ARG A 438 -11.08 -6.62 5.00
C ARG A 438 -10.27 -5.86 3.98
N PHE A 439 -10.92 -5.39 2.93
CA PHE A 439 -10.29 -4.55 1.92
C PHE A 439 -11.18 -3.38 1.51
N GLN A 440 -10.59 -2.20 1.36
CA GLN A 440 -11.31 -0.95 1.11
C GLN A 440 -10.57 -0.10 0.07
N ARG A 441 -11.30 0.82 -0.59
CA ARG A 441 -10.67 1.87 -1.42
C ARG A 441 -10.50 3.20 -0.71
N SER A 442 -11.49 3.63 0.06
CA SER A 442 -11.52 5.00 0.54
C SER A 442 -10.73 5.17 1.84
N GLY A 443 -10.32 6.40 2.11
CA GLY A 443 -9.57 6.67 3.33
C GLY A 443 -9.16 8.12 3.52
N TRP A 444 -8.74 8.39 4.74
CA TRP A 444 -8.19 9.67 5.19
C TRP A 444 -6.97 9.47 6.08
N SER A 445 -6.33 10.56 6.53
CA SER A 445 -5.28 10.54 7.53
C SER A 445 -5.62 9.67 8.75
N GLY A 446 -4.78 8.66 9.01
CA GLY A 446 -4.93 7.72 10.12
C GLY A 446 -5.77 6.47 9.81
N THR A 447 -6.33 6.36 8.60
CA THR A 447 -7.14 5.18 8.19
C THR A 447 -6.31 3.92 8.04
N ALA A 448 -5.01 4.06 7.70
CA ALA A 448 -4.11 2.92 7.49
C ALA A 448 -4.20 1.90 8.63
N GLN A 449 -4.25 2.32 9.90
CA GLN A 449 -4.31 1.42 11.06
C GLN A 449 -5.58 0.57 11.20
N TYR A 450 -6.61 0.89 10.43
CA TYR A 450 -7.87 0.14 10.38
C TYR A 450 -8.06 -0.56 9.03
N ALA A 451 -7.16 -0.29 8.06
CA ALA A 451 -7.27 -0.73 6.68
C ALA A 451 -6.24 -1.84 6.37
N GLN A 452 -6.65 -3.10 6.55
CA GLN A 452 -5.73 -4.24 6.39
C GLN A 452 -5.24 -4.41 4.95
N VAL A 453 -6.14 -4.32 3.96
CA VAL A 453 -5.81 -4.29 2.53
C VAL A 453 -6.44 -3.06 1.91
N VAL A 454 -5.71 -2.35 1.07
CA VAL A 454 -6.26 -1.24 0.29
C VAL A 454 -6.28 -1.63 -1.19
N TRP A 455 -7.39 -1.36 -1.85
CA TRP A 455 -7.53 -1.52 -3.29
C TRP A 455 -7.65 -0.13 -3.94
N GLY A 456 -7.05 0.06 -5.11
CA GLY A 456 -6.91 1.38 -5.74
C GLY A 456 -8.14 1.95 -6.44
N GLY A 457 -9.34 1.50 -6.08
CA GLY A 457 -10.60 1.95 -6.66
C GLY A 457 -10.82 1.43 -8.08
N ASP A 458 -11.59 2.19 -8.87
CA ASP A 458 -12.14 1.73 -10.15
C ASP A 458 -11.37 2.30 -11.36
N PRO A 459 -10.18 1.82 -11.74
CA PRO A 459 -9.46 2.38 -12.88
C PRO A 459 -10.18 2.07 -14.19
N SER A 460 -9.99 2.93 -15.19
CA SER A 460 -10.40 2.66 -16.55
C SER A 460 -9.67 1.47 -17.16
N THR A 461 -10.30 0.79 -18.12
CA THR A 461 -9.72 -0.34 -18.87
C THR A 461 -8.74 0.14 -19.96
N ASP A 462 -7.85 1.06 -19.62
CA ASP A 462 -6.87 1.67 -20.53
C ASP A 462 -5.44 1.57 -19.98
N TRP A 463 -4.46 2.03 -20.75
CA TRP A 463 -3.06 2.13 -20.37
C TRP A 463 -2.72 3.43 -19.62
N GLY A 464 -3.50 4.49 -19.80
CA GLY A 464 -3.13 5.88 -19.50
C GLY A 464 -3.39 6.40 -18.09
N PHE A 465 -3.96 7.62 -18.02
CA PHE A 465 -4.06 8.47 -16.83
C PHE A 465 -4.84 7.87 -15.66
N ASP A 466 -5.86 7.09 -15.93
CA ASP A 466 -6.70 6.38 -14.97
C ASP A 466 -6.69 4.86 -15.23
N GLY A 467 -5.69 4.37 -15.98
CA GLY A 467 -5.52 2.95 -16.34
C GLY A 467 -4.27 2.30 -15.75
N LEU A 468 -3.65 1.37 -16.48
CA LEU A 468 -2.51 0.59 -15.98
C LEU A 468 -1.30 1.45 -15.55
N SER A 469 -1.00 2.55 -16.26
CA SER A 469 0.10 3.44 -15.87
C SER A 469 -0.16 4.15 -14.55
N SER A 470 -1.40 4.51 -14.26
CA SER A 470 -1.73 5.21 -13.02
C SER A 470 -1.82 4.27 -11.83
N VAL A 471 -2.22 3.02 -12.04
CA VAL A 471 -2.13 1.94 -11.04
C VAL A 471 -0.70 1.84 -10.47
N VAL A 472 0.34 1.90 -11.31
CA VAL A 472 1.73 1.89 -10.81
C VAL A 472 2.02 3.10 -9.93
N LYS A 473 1.58 4.30 -10.36
CA LYS A 473 1.75 5.53 -9.58
C LYS A 473 0.99 5.50 -8.25
N ASN A 474 -0.24 5.01 -8.26
CA ASN A 474 -1.09 4.83 -7.08
C ASN A 474 -0.39 3.96 -6.04
N GLY A 475 0.10 2.78 -6.44
CA GLY A 475 0.81 1.88 -5.53
C GLY A 475 2.08 2.50 -4.94
N ILE A 476 2.86 3.23 -5.74
CA ILE A 476 4.04 3.96 -5.26
C ILE A 476 3.65 5.07 -4.27
N GLY A 477 2.63 5.88 -4.62
CA GLY A 477 2.12 6.97 -3.78
C GLY A 477 1.53 6.49 -2.46
N MET A 478 0.82 5.36 -2.48
CA MET A 478 0.29 4.71 -1.29
C MET A 478 1.39 4.17 -0.38
N GLY A 479 2.44 3.60 -0.96
CA GLY A 479 3.65 3.26 -0.21
C GLY A 479 4.26 4.45 0.53
N LEU A 480 4.37 5.60 -0.14
CA LEU A 480 4.87 6.86 0.42
C LEU A 480 3.90 7.53 1.43
N SER A 481 2.67 7.03 1.50
CA SER A 481 1.60 7.50 2.39
C SER A 481 1.30 6.52 3.52
N GLY A 482 2.10 5.47 3.67
CA GLY A 482 2.05 4.54 4.79
C GLY A 482 1.20 3.31 4.58
N VAL A 483 0.84 2.97 3.34
CA VAL A 483 0.07 1.76 2.98
C VAL A 483 0.96 0.80 2.20
N SER A 484 1.08 -0.45 2.65
CA SER A 484 1.95 -1.49 2.10
C SER A 484 1.20 -2.61 1.37
N LEU A 485 0.11 -3.11 1.96
CA LEU A 485 -0.79 -4.06 1.33
C LEU A 485 -1.79 -3.30 0.46
N TRP A 486 -1.30 -2.86 -0.70
CA TRP A 486 -2.09 -2.20 -1.73
C TRP A 486 -2.13 -3.05 -3.01
N GLY A 487 -3.25 -3.02 -3.74
CA GLY A 487 -3.38 -3.65 -5.06
C GLY A 487 -4.44 -2.96 -5.92
N SER A 488 -4.51 -3.30 -7.20
CA SER A 488 -5.52 -2.79 -8.13
C SER A 488 -6.37 -3.92 -8.68
N ASP A 489 -7.44 -3.54 -9.36
CA ASP A 489 -8.26 -4.43 -10.17
C ASP A 489 -7.50 -4.90 -11.39
N ILE A 490 -7.01 -6.14 -11.38
CA ILE A 490 -6.36 -6.71 -12.56
C ILE A 490 -7.40 -6.81 -13.69
N GLY A 491 -7.24 -5.93 -14.68
CA GLY A 491 -8.15 -5.76 -15.81
C GLY A 491 -8.90 -4.42 -15.83
N GLY A 492 -8.80 -3.61 -14.78
CA GLY A 492 -9.56 -2.37 -14.61
C GLY A 492 -11.06 -2.58 -14.45
N TYR A 493 -11.84 -1.52 -14.38
CA TYR A 493 -13.28 -1.55 -14.10
C TYR A 493 -14.09 -0.75 -15.12
N PHE A 494 -13.74 0.52 -15.35
CA PHE A 494 -14.55 1.43 -16.16
C PHE A 494 -14.17 1.48 -17.65
N SER A 495 -15.18 1.56 -18.51
CA SER A 495 -15.06 1.94 -19.93
C SER A 495 -16.27 2.81 -20.31
N LEU A 496 -16.25 4.06 -19.82
CA LEU A 496 -17.41 4.96 -19.83
C LEU A 496 -17.47 5.93 -21.02
N SER A 497 -16.37 6.11 -21.75
CA SER A 497 -16.31 6.97 -22.92
C SER A 497 -15.80 6.22 -24.15
N SER A 498 -16.21 6.63 -25.35
CA SER A 498 -15.72 6.05 -26.61
C SER A 498 -14.22 6.22 -26.82
N SER A 499 -13.56 7.03 -25.99
CA SER A 499 -12.11 7.23 -25.94
C SER A 499 -11.38 6.22 -25.05
N VAL A 500 -12.07 5.51 -24.14
CA VAL A 500 -11.46 4.47 -23.30
C VAL A 500 -11.52 3.15 -24.07
N ALA A 501 -10.36 2.57 -24.35
CA ALA A 501 -10.29 1.27 -25.01
C ALA A 501 -10.99 0.20 -24.15
N LEU A 502 -11.63 -0.76 -24.82
CA LEU A 502 -12.10 -1.96 -24.15
C LEU A 502 -10.90 -2.77 -23.65
N LEU A 503 -11.07 -3.47 -22.53
CA LEU A 503 -10.03 -4.36 -22.01
C LEU A 503 -9.58 -5.35 -23.10
N SER A 504 -8.32 -5.25 -23.53
CA SER A 504 -7.70 -6.21 -24.43
C SER A 504 -7.03 -7.33 -23.65
N GLU A 505 -6.82 -8.49 -24.29
CA GLU A 505 -6.04 -9.57 -23.68
C GLU A 505 -4.62 -9.14 -23.35
N GLU A 506 -4.00 -8.29 -24.18
CA GLU A 506 -2.66 -7.76 -23.92
C GLU A 506 -2.65 -6.91 -22.65
N LEU A 507 -3.59 -5.97 -22.54
CA LEU A 507 -3.71 -5.12 -21.36
C LEU A 507 -3.96 -5.96 -20.11
N LEU A 508 -4.87 -6.94 -20.17
CA LEU A 508 -5.12 -7.85 -19.04
C LEU A 508 -3.85 -8.63 -18.65
N LYS A 509 -3.09 -9.14 -19.62
CA LYS A 509 -1.81 -9.83 -19.37
C LYS A 509 -0.78 -8.91 -18.70
N ARG A 510 -0.64 -7.66 -19.15
CA ARG A 510 0.25 -6.67 -18.50
C ARG A 510 -0.26 -6.24 -17.13
N TRP A 511 -1.56 -6.29 -16.90
CA TRP A 511 -2.13 -6.03 -15.58
C TRP A 511 -1.89 -7.19 -14.61
N VAL A 512 -1.93 -8.45 -15.08
CA VAL A 512 -1.54 -9.63 -14.27
C VAL A 512 -0.08 -9.49 -13.81
N GLU A 513 0.80 -9.06 -14.71
CA GLU A 513 2.20 -8.75 -14.43
C GLU A 513 2.35 -7.73 -13.28
N VAL A 514 1.62 -6.61 -13.33
CA VAL A 514 1.62 -5.59 -12.26
C VAL A 514 1.01 -6.15 -10.97
N GLY A 515 -0.13 -6.83 -11.05
CA GLY A 515 -0.82 -7.40 -9.89
C GLY A 515 0.03 -8.40 -9.09
N PHE A 516 0.87 -9.19 -9.78
CA PHE A 516 1.87 -10.04 -9.13
C PHE A 516 2.84 -9.24 -8.24
N ALA A 517 3.27 -8.09 -8.74
CA ALA A 517 4.25 -7.21 -8.13
C ALA A 517 3.61 -6.09 -7.28
N SER A 518 2.37 -6.30 -6.83
CA SER A 518 1.66 -5.44 -5.88
C SER A 518 1.62 -6.06 -4.48
N GLY A 519 1.17 -5.29 -3.49
CA GLY A 519 0.94 -5.80 -2.12
C GLY A 519 -0.08 -6.94 -2.09
N VAL A 520 -1.13 -6.86 -2.91
CA VAL A 520 -2.16 -7.89 -3.10
C VAL A 520 -2.39 -8.14 -4.61
N MET A 521 -2.58 -9.41 -5.00
CA MET A 521 -2.83 -9.84 -6.37
C MET A 521 -4.29 -10.26 -6.53
N ARG A 522 -5.11 -9.40 -7.14
CA ARG A 522 -6.58 -9.52 -7.19
C ARG A 522 -7.11 -9.26 -8.59
N ASN A 523 -7.87 -10.19 -9.18
CA ASN A 523 -8.57 -9.89 -10.44
C ASN A 523 -9.91 -9.22 -10.22
N GLU A 524 -10.33 -8.48 -11.25
CA GLU A 524 -11.68 -7.92 -11.36
C GLU A 524 -12.34 -8.44 -12.64
N THR A 525 -13.32 -9.31 -12.43
CA THR A 525 -14.08 -9.98 -13.49
C THR A 525 -15.17 -9.07 -14.04
N ASP A 526 -15.81 -8.30 -13.16
CA ASP A 526 -16.85 -7.37 -13.53
C ASP A 526 -16.24 -6.10 -14.14
N GLY A 527 -17.12 -5.24 -14.67
CA GLY A 527 -16.72 -3.96 -15.25
C GLY A 527 -17.93 -3.24 -15.81
N VAL A 528 -17.86 -1.91 -15.84
CA VAL A 528 -18.94 -1.06 -16.31
C VAL A 528 -18.55 -0.49 -17.67
N THR A 529 -19.40 -0.75 -18.67
CA THR A 529 -19.19 -0.33 -20.06
C THR A 529 -20.42 0.40 -20.57
N ALA A 530 -20.24 1.43 -21.40
CA ALA A 530 -21.36 2.14 -22.03
C ALA A 530 -22.14 1.26 -23.04
N SER A 531 -21.55 0.15 -23.49
CA SER A 531 -22.17 -0.83 -24.38
C SER A 531 -21.62 -2.21 -24.08
N TYR A 532 -22.48 -3.23 -24.04
CA TYR A 532 -22.05 -4.59 -23.70
C TYR A 532 -21.04 -5.12 -24.73
N VAL A 533 -19.82 -5.39 -24.26
CA VAL A 533 -18.79 -6.08 -25.04
C VAL A 533 -18.16 -7.17 -24.18
N PRO A 534 -17.93 -8.38 -24.72
CA PRO A 534 -17.25 -9.44 -24.00
C PRO A 534 -15.90 -8.97 -23.45
N ARG A 535 -15.76 -9.02 -22.13
CA ARG A 535 -14.57 -8.63 -21.39
C ARG A 535 -13.64 -9.84 -21.23
N PRO A 536 -12.36 -9.78 -21.65
CA PRO A 536 -11.40 -10.85 -21.41
C PRO A 536 -11.31 -11.20 -19.92
N GLN A 537 -11.16 -12.49 -19.62
CA GLN A 537 -11.10 -13.00 -18.25
C GLN A 537 -9.77 -13.69 -17.99
N VAL A 538 -9.31 -13.69 -16.74
CA VAL A 538 -8.06 -14.37 -16.37
C VAL A 538 -8.12 -15.88 -16.56
N THR A 539 -9.32 -16.46 -16.60
CA THR A 539 -9.56 -17.88 -16.92
C THR A 539 -9.82 -18.13 -18.40
N GLY A 540 -9.86 -17.08 -19.23
CA GLY A 540 -9.91 -17.21 -20.69
C GLY A 540 -8.66 -17.91 -21.22
N THR A 541 -8.80 -18.75 -22.23
CA THR A 541 -7.74 -19.62 -22.76
C THR A 541 -6.45 -18.86 -23.11
N ALA A 542 -6.57 -17.64 -23.62
CA ALA A 542 -5.43 -16.81 -23.99
C ALA A 542 -4.69 -16.19 -22.80
N VAL A 543 -5.33 -16.05 -21.64
CA VAL A 543 -4.81 -15.33 -20.45
C VAL A 543 -4.47 -16.28 -19.31
N LEU A 544 -5.17 -17.40 -19.18
CA LEU A 544 -4.95 -18.40 -18.12
C LEU A 544 -3.49 -18.86 -17.97
N PRO A 545 -2.66 -19.00 -19.03
CA PRO A 545 -1.25 -19.34 -18.87
C PRO A 545 -0.46 -18.29 -18.08
N ILE A 546 -0.67 -16.99 -18.34
CA ILE A 546 0.04 -15.92 -17.61
C ILE A 546 -0.48 -15.81 -16.17
N TRP A 547 -1.79 -15.97 -15.96
CA TRP A 547 -2.38 -15.99 -14.62
C TRP A 547 -1.79 -17.13 -13.80
N THR A 548 -1.74 -18.33 -14.36
CA THR A 548 -1.16 -19.52 -13.71
C THR A 548 0.31 -19.31 -13.38
N LYS A 549 1.11 -18.79 -14.33
CA LYS A 549 2.55 -18.50 -14.13
C LYS A 549 2.76 -17.59 -12.92
N TYR A 550 2.06 -16.46 -12.87
CA TYR A 550 2.23 -15.48 -11.81
C TYR A 550 1.57 -15.88 -10.50
N SER A 551 0.44 -16.59 -10.53
CA SER A 551 -0.18 -17.19 -9.34
C SER A 551 0.76 -18.20 -8.68
N LYS A 552 1.41 -19.07 -9.46
CA LYS A 552 2.43 -20.00 -8.94
C LYS A 552 3.63 -19.29 -8.35
N LEU A 553 4.16 -18.26 -9.04
CA LEU A 553 5.30 -17.51 -8.54
C LEU A 553 4.94 -16.74 -7.25
N ARG A 554 3.76 -16.10 -7.23
CA ARG A 554 3.22 -15.37 -6.08
C ARG A 554 3.08 -16.27 -4.86
N THR A 555 2.45 -17.44 -5.01
CA THR A 555 2.29 -18.43 -3.93
C THR A 555 3.65 -18.92 -3.43
N GLN A 556 4.58 -19.26 -4.34
CA GLN A 556 5.94 -19.65 -3.97
C GLN A 556 6.66 -18.55 -3.17
N MET A 557 6.46 -17.28 -3.51
CA MET A 557 7.11 -16.15 -2.86
C MET A 557 6.52 -15.77 -1.49
N TYR A 558 5.54 -16.50 -0.96
CA TYR A 558 4.95 -16.21 0.35
C TYR A 558 5.98 -15.86 1.46
N PRO A 559 7.09 -16.60 1.66
CA PRO A 559 8.05 -16.25 2.71
C PRO A 559 8.72 -14.88 2.50
N TYR A 560 9.02 -14.53 1.25
CA TYR A 560 9.57 -13.23 0.88
C TYR A 560 8.57 -12.10 1.16
N LEU A 561 7.31 -12.29 0.75
CA LEU A 561 6.23 -11.32 0.92
C LEU A 561 5.89 -11.09 2.40
N ALA A 562 5.79 -12.17 3.17
CA ALA A 562 5.53 -12.10 4.60
C ALA A 562 6.69 -11.43 5.37
N ALA A 563 7.94 -11.66 4.94
CA ALA A 563 9.08 -10.95 5.51
C ALA A 563 9.10 -9.46 5.14
N ALA A 564 8.71 -9.10 3.92
CA ALA A 564 8.57 -7.70 3.51
C ALA A 564 7.45 -6.99 4.31
N GLN A 565 6.32 -7.67 4.56
CA GLN A 565 5.29 -7.16 5.46
C GLN A 565 5.82 -7.00 6.89
N LYS A 566 6.57 -7.96 7.41
CA LYS A 566 7.19 -7.82 8.75
C LYS A 566 8.14 -6.64 8.83
N GLN A 567 8.86 -6.34 7.74
CA GLN A 567 9.69 -5.15 7.64
C GLN A 567 8.84 -3.87 7.65
N TYR A 568 7.71 -3.85 6.94
CA TYR A 568 6.74 -2.75 7.04
C TYR A 568 6.22 -2.57 8.47
N ASP A 569 5.80 -3.65 9.13
CA ASP A 569 5.29 -3.58 10.51
C ASP A 569 6.33 -2.99 11.48
N ALA A 570 7.61 -3.24 11.24
CA ALA A 570 8.72 -2.75 12.05
C ALA A 570 9.16 -1.31 11.69
N THR A 571 9.20 -0.97 10.40
CA THR A 571 9.90 0.23 9.91
C THR A 571 9.05 1.17 9.06
N GLY A 572 7.86 0.77 8.63
CA GLY A 572 7.02 1.52 7.70
C GLY A 572 7.48 1.45 6.23
N MET A 573 8.52 0.66 5.92
CA MET A 573 8.97 0.47 4.53
C MET A 573 7.96 -0.37 3.74
N PRO A 574 7.23 0.19 2.76
CA PRO A 574 6.13 -0.48 2.06
C PRO A 574 6.63 -1.63 1.19
N MET A 575 5.75 -2.50 0.68
CA MET A 575 6.14 -3.51 -0.30
C MET A 575 6.44 -2.89 -1.68
N MET A 576 5.60 -2.00 -2.18
CA MET A 576 5.89 -1.18 -3.36
C MET A 576 6.63 0.09 -2.94
N ARG A 577 7.92 0.17 -3.22
CA ARG A 577 8.83 1.21 -2.72
C ARG A 577 9.26 2.13 -3.86
N ALA A 578 8.96 3.42 -3.71
CA ALA A 578 9.62 4.44 -4.50
C ALA A 578 11.14 4.29 -4.38
N LEU A 579 11.87 4.29 -5.50
CA LEU A 579 13.32 4.06 -5.50
C LEU A 579 14.05 5.08 -4.60
N MET A 580 13.56 6.32 -4.53
CA MET A 580 14.15 7.36 -3.68
C MET A 580 14.20 7.05 -2.19
N LEU A 581 13.43 6.07 -1.68
CA LEU A 581 13.55 5.63 -0.28
C LEU A 581 14.93 5.03 0.01
N ASN A 582 15.49 4.32 -0.97
CA ASN A 582 16.80 3.68 -0.85
C ASN A 582 17.92 4.48 -1.53
N TRP A 583 17.59 5.32 -2.51
CA TRP A 583 18.55 6.19 -3.21
C TRP A 583 18.13 7.67 -3.17
N PRO A 584 18.04 8.30 -1.98
CA PRO A 584 17.50 9.66 -1.80
C PRO A 584 18.37 10.78 -2.39
N LYS A 585 19.54 10.46 -2.94
CA LYS A 585 20.46 11.40 -3.60
C LYS A 585 20.56 11.19 -5.11
N ASP A 586 19.91 10.16 -5.63
CA ASP A 586 19.96 9.80 -7.04
C ASP A 586 18.79 10.47 -7.78
N ALA A 587 19.11 11.40 -8.68
CA ALA A 587 18.11 12.20 -9.39
C ALA A 587 17.15 11.36 -10.25
N LYS A 588 17.60 10.21 -10.78
CA LYS A 588 16.75 9.32 -11.57
C LYS A 588 15.85 8.48 -10.66
N ALA A 589 16.37 7.97 -9.55
CA ALA A 589 15.56 7.27 -8.54
C ALA A 589 14.49 8.19 -7.91
N ILE A 590 14.79 9.48 -7.77
CA ILE A 590 13.85 10.52 -7.32
C ILE A 590 12.77 10.82 -8.38
N ALA A 591 13.06 10.60 -9.66
CA ALA A 591 12.13 10.87 -10.76
C ALA A 591 11.30 9.69 -11.21
N ALA A 592 11.71 8.46 -10.88
CA ALA A 592 10.98 7.25 -11.21
C ALA A 592 9.58 7.26 -10.58
N ASP A 593 8.57 7.15 -11.44
CA ASP A 593 7.15 7.01 -11.10
C ASP A 593 6.46 5.85 -11.84
N ASP A 594 7.22 5.12 -12.65
CA ASP A 594 6.80 4.02 -13.52
C ASP A 594 7.59 2.72 -13.29
N GLU A 595 8.42 2.70 -12.26
CA GLU A 595 9.21 1.56 -11.78
C GLU A 595 9.49 1.72 -10.27
N TYR A 596 9.65 0.60 -9.59
CA TYR A 596 9.72 0.58 -8.13
C TYR A 596 10.48 -0.64 -7.61
N GLN A 597 10.87 -0.58 -6.34
CA GLN A 597 11.33 -1.76 -5.65
C GLN A 597 10.14 -2.53 -5.07
N PHE A 598 10.11 -3.84 -5.28
CA PHE A 598 9.14 -4.74 -4.68
C PHE A 598 9.80 -5.53 -3.56
N GLY A 599 9.52 -5.16 -2.32
CA GLY A 599 10.29 -5.62 -1.17
C GLY A 599 11.74 -5.10 -1.18
N PRO A 600 12.65 -5.68 -0.38
CA PRO A 600 14.03 -5.20 -0.25
C PRO A 600 14.96 -5.50 -1.42
N ASP A 601 14.64 -6.49 -2.27
CA ASP A 601 15.61 -7.12 -3.17
C ASP A 601 15.21 -7.15 -4.64
N LEU A 602 13.94 -6.88 -4.96
CA LEU A 602 13.46 -6.89 -6.34
C LEU A 602 13.20 -5.47 -6.82
N LEU A 603 13.55 -5.19 -8.08
CA LEU A 603 13.15 -3.99 -8.82
C LEU A 603 12.26 -4.42 -9.99
N VAL A 604 11.16 -3.72 -10.16
CA VAL A 604 10.11 -4.01 -11.13
C VAL A 604 9.94 -2.80 -12.04
N ALA A 605 9.96 -3.02 -13.35
CA ALA A 605 9.72 -1.99 -14.36
C ALA A 605 8.62 -2.45 -15.33
N PRO A 606 7.33 -2.25 -14.99
CA PRO A 606 6.20 -2.71 -15.81
C PRO A 606 6.23 -2.17 -17.24
N VAL A 607 5.61 -2.92 -18.16
CA VAL A 607 5.32 -2.45 -19.52
C VAL A 607 3.98 -1.72 -19.50
N LEU A 608 3.97 -0.44 -19.90
CA LEU A 608 2.84 0.48 -19.75
C LEU A 608 2.32 1.00 -21.10
N ALA A 609 2.66 0.34 -22.20
CA ALA A 609 2.19 0.70 -23.53
C ALA A 609 1.87 -0.56 -24.35
N ALA A 610 0.80 -0.49 -25.13
CA ALA A 610 0.39 -1.56 -26.04
C ALA A 610 1.47 -1.88 -27.09
N GLY A 611 1.60 -3.15 -27.44
CA GLY A 611 2.53 -3.68 -28.42
C GLY A 611 4.00 -3.67 -28.00
N ALA A 612 4.34 -3.12 -26.83
CA ALA A 612 5.73 -3.02 -26.40
C ALA A 612 6.29 -4.39 -25.97
N THR A 613 7.39 -4.78 -26.61
CA THR A 613 8.15 -6.01 -26.29
C THR A 613 9.51 -5.73 -25.64
N THR A 614 9.80 -4.46 -25.37
CA THR A 614 11.01 -3.99 -24.67
C THR A 614 10.65 -2.87 -23.71
N ARG A 615 11.45 -2.70 -22.65
CA ARG A 615 11.27 -1.65 -21.65
C ARG A 615 12.61 -0.99 -21.34
N LYS A 616 12.63 0.34 -21.31
CA LYS A 616 13.76 1.11 -20.77
C LYS A 616 13.58 1.25 -19.26
N ALA A 617 14.40 0.60 -18.44
CA ALA A 617 14.34 0.65 -16.97
C ALA A 617 15.58 1.33 -16.41
N TYR A 618 15.46 2.15 -15.36
CA TYR A 618 16.62 2.66 -14.64
C TYR A 618 17.01 1.71 -13.50
N LEU A 619 18.25 1.25 -13.54
CA LEU A 619 18.81 0.43 -12.48
C LEU A 619 19.67 1.34 -11.59
N PRO A 620 19.32 1.57 -10.31
CA PRO A 620 20.13 2.36 -9.39
C PRO A 620 21.51 1.74 -9.16
N SER A 621 22.44 2.51 -8.58
CA SER A 621 23.82 2.06 -8.31
C SER A 621 23.86 0.70 -7.60
N GLY A 622 24.67 -0.23 -8.13
CA GLY A 622 24.78 -1.59 -7.63
C GLY A 622 24.98 -2.59 -8.77
N SER A 623 24.82 -3.87 -8.46
CA SER A 623 24.75 -4.95 -9.45
C SER A 623 23.39 -5.61 -9.37
N TRP A 624 22.80 -5.88 -10.51
CA TRP A 624 21.45 -6.41 -10.64
C TRP A 624 21.48 -7.67 -11.51
N VAL A 625 20.59 -8.61 -11.25
CA VAL A 625 20.40 -9.81 -12.05
C VAL A 625 19.07 -9.69 -12.76
N ASP A 626 19.07 -9.75 -14.08
CA ASP A 626 17.84 -9.90 -14.85
C ASP A 626 17.27 -11.30 -14.57
N LEU A 627 16.11 -11.37 -13.90
CA LEU A 627 15.56 -12.64 -13.43
C LEU A 627 15.21 -13.54 -14.62
N TRP A 628 14.55 -13.04 -15.65
CA TRP A 628 14.05 -13.88 -16.75
C TRP A 628 15.15 -14.30 -17.73
N ARG A 629 16.31 -13.63 -17.70
CA ARG A 629 17.52 -14.08 -18.40
C ARG A 629 18.40 -15.00 -17.56
N SER A 630 18.09 -15.16 -16.27
CA SER A 630 18.89 -15.94 -15.32
C SER A 630 18.12 -17.08 -14.65
N ALA A 631 16.80 -17.14 -14.84
CA ALA A 631 15.89 -18.12 -14.28
C ALA A 631 14.67 -18.29 -15.18
N ARG A 632 13.96 -19.41 -15.00
CA ARG A 632 12.70 -19.72 -15.69
C ARG A 632 11.71 -20.39 -14.74
N MET A 633 10.44 -20.39 -15.12
CA MET A 633 9.44 -21.28 -14.51
C MET A 633 9.54 -22.66 -15.17
N ASN A 634 9.72 -23.70 -14.38
CA ASN A 634 9.68 -25.09 -14.85
C ASN A 634 8.26 -25.39 -15.36
N PRO A 635 8.07 -25.85 -16.61
CA PRO A 635 6.74 -26.04 -17.18
C PRO A 635 5.96 -27.18 -16.52
N SER A 636 6.64 -28.20 -15.98
CA SER A 636 6.00 -29.35 -15.35
C SER A 636 5.63 -29.07 -13.89
N THR A 637 6.54 -28.50 -13.12
CA THR A 637 6.33 -28.29 -11.68
C THR A 637 5.81 -26.88 -11.37
N GLY A 638 6.14 -25.90 -12.21
CA GLY A 638 5.95 -24.48 -11.92
C GLY A 638 6.99 -23.88 -10.97
N ALA A 639 8.06 -24.61 -10.65
CA ALA A 639 9.16 -24.09 -9.84
C ALA A 639 9.93 -22.97 -10.55
N LEU A 640 10.24 -21.87 -9.85
CA LEU A 640 11.27 -20.93 -10.32
C LEU A 640 12.65 -21.60 -10.18
N GLU A 641 13.39 -21.73 -11.28
CA GLU A 641 14.70 -22.38 -11.33
C GLU A 641 15.74 -21.46 -11.98
N PRO A 642 16.91 -21.24 -11.38
CA PRO A 642 18.00 -20.53 -12.04
C PRO A 642 18.55 -21.34 -13.22
N THR A 643 18.84 -20.65 -14.32
CA THR A 643 19.32 -21.22 -15.59
C THR A 643 20.61 -20.57 -16.09
N GLY A 644 21.06 -19.49 -15.44
CA GLY A 644 22.24 -18.74 -15.82
C GLY A 644 22.47 -17.55 -14.89
N SER A 645 23.27 -16.58 -15.36
CA SER A 645 23.65 -15.41 -14.57
C SER A 645 23.87 -14.20 -15.46
N THR A 646 22.80 -13.48 -15.76
CA THR A 646 22.87 -12.21 -16.51
C THR A 646 22.95 -11.06 -15.51
N VAL A 647 24.18 -10.65 -15.18
CA VAL A 647 24.44 -9.53 -14.25
C VAL A 647 24.55 -8.22 -15.04
N LEU A 648 23.77 -7.23 -14.62
CA LEU A 648 23.73 -5.87 -15.16
C LEU A 648 24.33 -4.88 -14.15
N ALA A 649 25.20 -4.00 -14.63
CA ALA A 649 25.68 -2.88 -13.83
C ALA A 649 24.58 -1.81 -13.68
N GLY A 650 24.38 -1.33 -12.45
CA GLY A 650 23.47 -0.23 -12.13
C GLY A 650 24.08 1.15 -12.41
N GLY A 651 23.38 2.19 -11.96
CA GLY A 651 23.69 3.61 -12.20
C GLY A 651 23.33 4.09 -13.61
N ALA A 652 22.53 3.33 -14.37
CA ALA A 652 22.24 3.63 -15.77
C ALA A 652 20.88 3.09 -16.21
N ASP A 653 20.36 3.68 -17.30
CA ASP A 653 19.19 3.13 -17.99
C ASP A 653 19.60 1.88 -18.77
N ARG A 654 18.74 0.86 -18.78
CA ARG A 654 18.89 -0.37 -19.56
C ARG A 654 17.64 -0.59 -20.39
N THR A 655 17.82 -0.85 -21.68
CA THR A 655 16.72 -1.36 -22.51
C THR A 655 16.75 -2.88 -22.42
N VAL A 656 15.67 -3.47 -21.93
CA VAL A 656 15.56 -4.91 -21.70
C VAL A 656 14.42 -5.50 -22.52
N ALA A 657 14.53 -6.79 -22.82
CA ALA A 657 13.44 -7.55 -23.39
C ALA A 657 12.30 -7.65 -22.37
N ALA A 658 11.09 -7.40 -22.82
CA ALA A 658 9.87 -7.45 -22.04
C ALA A 658 8.77 -8.10 -22.89
N PRO A 659 8.94 -9.35 -23.37
CA PRO A 659 7.87 -10.03 -24.09
C PRO A 659 6.62 -10.15 -23.19
N ILE A 660 5.46 -10.38 -23.80
CA ILE A 660 4.25 -10.70 -23.05
C ILE A 660 4.53 -11.95 -22.22
N ASP A 661 4.11 -11.96 -20.95
CA ASP A 661 4.42 -12.98 -19.94
C ASP A 661 5.64 -12.71 -19.04
N GLN A 662 6.42 -11.66 -19.32
CA GLN A 662 7.62 -11.31 -18.55
C GLN A 662 7.63 -9.83 -18.21
N ILE A 663 7.16 -9.52 -17.01
CA ILE A 663 7.44 -8.23 -16.38
C ILE A 663 8.94 -8.08 -16.15
N PRO A 664 9.59 -7.00 -16.63
CA PRO A 664 10.98 -6.72 -16.29
C PRO A 664 11.20 -6.73 -14.77
N LEU A 665 11.97 -7.71 -14.30
CA LEU A 665 12.15 -8.03 -12.90
C LEU A 665 13.64 -8.28 -12.63
N PHE A 666 14.20 -7.46 -11.74
CA PHE A 666 15.63 -7.48 -11.44
C PHE A 666 15.87 -7.79 -9.97
N VAL A 667 16.73 -8.75 -9.70
CA VAL A 667 17.14 -9.12 -8.34
C VAL A 667 18.43 -8.37 -8.00
N LYS A 668 18.56 -7.80 -6.80
CA LYS A 668 19.87 -7.32 -6.34
C LYS A 668 20.87 -8.48 -6.35
N ALA A 669 22.01 -8.31 -7.02
CA ALA A 669 23.05 -9.33 -6.99
C ALA A 669 23.55 -9.47 -5.55
N GLY A 670 23.64 -10.71 -5.08
CA GLY A 670 23.91 -11.08 -3.69
C GLY A 670 22.72 -11.73 -3.00
N ALA A 671 21.50 -11.38 -3.43
CA ALA A 671 20.29 -11.79 -2.76
C ALA A 671 19.98 -13.29 -2.91
N ALA A 672 19.27 -13.82 -1.91
CA ALA A 672 18.67 -15.14 -1.93
C ALA A 672 17.17 -15.02 -1.67
N ILE A 673 16.36 -15.56 -2.58
CA ILE A 673 14.90 -15.49 -2.55
C ILE A 673 14.36 -16.77 -1.89
N PRO A 674 13.75 -16.69 -0.70
CA PRO A 674 13.11 -17.84 -0.07
C PRO A 674 11.76 -18.13 -0.72
N LEU A 675 11.51 -19.39 -1.03
CA LEU A 675 10.30 -19.88 -1.68
C LEU A 675 9.71 -21.08 -0.92
N ILE A 676 8.39 -21.26 -0.99
CA ILE A 676 7.74 -22.52 -0.60
C ILE A 676 7.76 -23.54 -1.76
N SER A 677 7.31 -24.75 -1.48
CA SER A 677 7.15 -25.79 -2.49
C SER A 677 6.19 -25.34 -3.61
N PRO A 678 6.50 -25.61 -4.89
CA PRO A 678 5.66 -25.22 -6.03
C PRO A 678 4.34 -26.00 -6.15
N ASP A 679 4.17 -27.09 -5.39
CA ASP A 679 2.94 -27.89 -5.36
C ASP A 679 1.89 -27.38 -4.38
N VAL A 680 2.22 -26.36 -3.56
CA VAL A 680 1.25 -25.72 -2.65
C VAL A 680 0.13 -25.07 -3.48
N TRP A 681 -1.07 -25.59 -3.29
CA TRP A 681 -2.28 -25.15 -4.00
C TRP A 681 -2.85 -23.86 -3.43
N THR A 682 -2.83 -23.73 -2.10
CA THR A 682 -3.44 -22.61 -1.40
C THR A 682 -2.64 -22.24 -0.16
N LEU A 683 -2.67 -20.95 0.17
CA LEU A 683 -2.16 -20.44 1.44
C LEU A 683 -3.26 -20.37 2.52
N SER A 684 -4.48 -20.81 2.20
CA SER A 684 -5.57 -20.96 3.16
C SER A 684 -5.49 -22.31 3.88
N ASN A 685 -6.26 -22.44 4.96
CA ASN A 685 -6.41 -23.70 5.70
C ASN A 685 -7.69 -24.45 5.30
N TYR A 686 -8.38 -24.01 4.24
CA TYR A 686 -9.63 -24.61 3.78
C TYR A 686 -9.39 -25.73 2.76
N GLY A 687 -10.37 -26.62 2.65
CA GLY A 687 -10.41 -27.68 1.64
C GLY A 687 -9.79 -28.98 2.12
N THR A 688 -10.20 -30.07 1.49
CA THR A 688 -9.61 -31.40 1.70
C THR A 688 -9.08 -31.92 0.36
N GLY A 689 -7.99 -32.70 0.39
CA GLY A 689 -7.37 -33.22 -0.82
C GLY A 689 -6.64 -32.16 -1.68
N VAL A 690 -6.31 -31.02 -1.10
CA VAL A 690 -5.41 -30.00 -1.68
C VAL A 690 -4.13 -29.91 -0.85
N VAL A 691 -3.04 -29.44 -1.45
CA VAL A 691 -1.76 -29.26 -0.74
C VAL A 691 -1.73 -27.87 -0.10
N HIS A 692 -1.68 -27.82 1.22
CA HIS A 692 -1.58 -26.59 1.99
C HIS A 692 -0.13 -26.21 2.27
N LEU A 693 0.06 -24.96 2.71
CA LEU A 693 1.34 -24.52 3.27
C LEU A 693 1.81 -25.39 4.44
N SER A 694 0.90 -25.85 5.31
CA SER A 694 1.21 -26.70 6.47
C SER A 694 1.75 -28.07 6.08
N ASP A 695 1.35 -28.62 4.93
CA ASP A 695 1.78 -29.94 4.45
C ASP A 695 3.21 -29.94 3.91
N ARG A 696 3.80 -28.75 3.76
CA ARG A 696 5.15 -28.51 3.24
C ARG A 696 5.97 -27.59 4.16
N GLN A 697 5.55 -27.41 5.41
CA GLN A 697 6.18 -26.47 6.35
C GLN A 697 7.62 -26.83 6.73
N ASP A 698 7.99 -28.11 6.60
CA ASP A 698 9.31 -28.68 6.80
C ASP A 698 10.20 -28.56 5.55
N GLN A 699 9.66 -28.09 4.43
CA GLN A 699 10.38 -27.87 3.18
C GLN A 699 10.53 -26.37 2.88
N ARG A 700 11.71 -25.98 2.44
CA ARG A 700 11.97 -24.62 1.99
C ARG A 700 12.87 -24.62 0.77
N ARG A 701 12.52 -23.82 -0.23
CA ARG A 701 13.36 -23.60 -1.41
C ARG A 701 14.06 -22.26 -1.29
N ILE A 702 15.29 -22.16 -1.78
CA ILE A 702 16.06 -20.92 -1.82
C ILE A 702 16.69 -20.80 -3.21
N VAL A 703 16.36 -19.74 -3.93
CA VAL A 703 17.05 -19.39 -5.19
C VAL A 703 18.00 -18.24 -4.90
N ALA A 704 19.31 -18.49 -5.01
CA ALA A 704 20.35 -17.52 -4.68
C ALA A 704 21.11 -17.02 -5.91
N PHE A 705 21.47 -15.74 -5.89
CA PHE A 705 22.30 -15.08 -6.90
C PHE A 705 23.55 -14.48 -6.24
N PRO A 706 24.53 -15.30 -5.83
CA PRO A 706 25.66 -14.86 -4.99
C PRO A 706 26.52 -13.74 -5.58
N ARG A 707 26.80 -12.71 -4.79
CA ARG A 707 27.69 -11.60 -5.11
C ARG A 707 27.97 -10.80 -3.84
N GLY A 708 29.23 -10.56 -3.52
CA GLY A 708 29.62 -9.83 -2.32
C GLY A 708 29.00 -10.40 -1.04
N ALA A 709 28.66 -9.51 -0.11
CA ALA A 709 27.93 -9.86 1.10
C ALA A 709 26.48 -9.34 1.01
N TRP A 710 25.53 -10.16 1.44
CA TRP A 710 24.12 -9.81 1.51
C TRP A 710 23.47 -10.45 2.74
N THR A 711 22.51 -9.76 3.33
CA THR A 711 21.65 -10.29 4.40
C THR A 711 20.20 -9.93 4.10
N GLY A 712 19.32 -10.90 4.28
CA GLY A 712 17.88 -10.74 4.16
C GLY A 712 17.13 -11.73 5.04
N ALA A 713 15.86 -11.93 4.73
CA ALA A 713 14.98 -12.79 5.51
C ALA A 713 14.72 -14.12 4.78
N LEU A 714 14.63 -15.21 5.54
CA LEU A 714 14.10 -16.49 5.07
C LEU A 714 12.55 -16.53 5.14
N GLY A 715 12.01 -15.71 6.03
CA GLY A 715 10.60 -15.60 6.40
C GLY A 715 10.49 -14.67 7.62
N PRO A 716 9.28 -14.46 8.17
CA PRO A 716 9.09 -13.62 9.35
C PRO A 716 9.94 -14.11 10.54
N GLY A 717 10.88 -13.27 11.00
CA GLY A 717 11.76 -13.59 12.14
C GLY A 717 12.92 -14.56 11.84
N GLU A 718 13.11 -14.96 10.58
CA GLU A 718 14.17 -15.87 10.16
C GLU A 718 15.15 -15.18 9.20
N THR A 719 16.43 -15.55 9.24
CA THR A 719 17.50 -14.82 8.53
C THR A 719 18.19 -15.66 7.46
N LEU A 720 18.65 -14.97 6.41
CA LEU A 720 19.59 -15.48 5.41
C LEU A 720 20.77 -14.51 5.29
N SER A 721 21.99 -15.03 5.23
CA SER A 721 23.17 -14.24 4.87
C SER A 721 24.01 -14.98 3.84
N SER A 722 24.29 -14.31 2.73
CA SER A 722 25.12 -14.82 1.63
C SER A 722 26.45 -14.06 1.62
N THR A 723 27.57 -14.79 1.57
CA THR A 723 28.91 -14.20 1.55
C THR A 723 29.75 -14.83 0.45
N GLU A 724 30.28 -13.99 -0.43
CA GLU A 724 31.30 -14.32 -1.42
C GLU A 724 32.70 -14.17 -0.83
N GLY A 725 33.53 -15.20 -1.01
CA GLY A 725 34.97 -15.17 -0.81
C GLY A 725 35.72 -15.50 -2.10
N THR A 726 37.06 -15.42 -2.09
CA THR A 726 37.90 -15.57 -3.31
C THR A 726 37.67 -16.88 -4.07
N ASN A 727 37.42 -17.97 -3.35
CA ASN A 727 37.27 -19.33 -3.89
C ASN A 727 36.15 -20.11 -3.16
N THR A 728 35.26 -19.36 -2.51
CA THR A 728 34.25 -19.90 -1.61
C THR A 728 32.97 -19.08 -1.69
N TRP A 729 31.84 -19.74 -1.54
CA TRP A 729 30.57 -19.07 -1.29
C TRP A 729 29.90 -19.71 -0.08
N ALA A 730 29.30 -18.90 0.78
CA ALA A 730 28.60 -19.35 1.97
C ALA A 730 27.20 -18.77 2.04
N LEU A 731 26.21 -19.59 2.42
CA LEU A 731 24.86 -19.19 2.76
C LEU A 731 24.55 -19.63 4.19
N ALA A 732 24.51 -18.68 5.11
CA ALA A 732 24.07 -18.88 6.47
C ALA A 732 22.54 -18.80 6.56
N ILE A 733 21.96 -19.77 7.26
CA ILE A 733 20.53 -19.95 7.48
C ILE A 733 20.27 -19.84 8.98
N GLY A 734 19.42 -18.90 9.37
CA GLY A 734 18.92 -18.74 10.73
C GLY A 734 17.42 -19.04 10.80
N GLY A 735 17.04 -20.31 10.90
CA GLY A 735 15.66 -20.75 10.97
C GLY A 735 15.09 -20.90 12.38
N SER A 736 13.77 -20.80 12.49
CA SER A 736 12.99 -21.04 13.72
C SER A 736 12.73 -22.53 13.98
N ALA A 737 12.71 -23.35 12.92
CA ALA A 737 12.47 -24.78 12.96
C ALA A 737 13.44 -25.53 12.02
N THR A 738 13.65 -26.82 12.30
CA THR A 738 14.40 -27.71 11.40
C THR A 738 13.61 -27.89 10.10
N ARG A 739 14.25 -27.64 8.96
CA ARG A 739 13.67 -27.83 7.63
C ARG A 739 14.67 -28.45 6.70
N THR A 740 14.17 -29.10 5.66
CA THR A 740 14.94 -29.49 4.48
C THR A 740 14.94 -28.34 3.49
N TYR A 741 16.12 -27.78 3.25
CA TYR A 741 16.36 -26.70 2.31
C TYR A 741 16.81 -27.26 0.96
N SER A 742 16.07 -26.94 -0.10
CA SER A 742 16.53 -27.09 -1.48
C SER A 742 17.09 -25.75 -1.96
N ILE A 743 18.40 -25.65 -2.06
CA ILE A 743 19.12 -24.42 -2.39
C ILE A 743 19.62 -24.53 -3.83
N GLU A 744 19.26 -23.56 -4.67
CA GLU A 744 19.73 -23.43 -6.04
C GLU A 744 20.49 -22.10 -6.16
N ALA A 745 21.82 -22.17 -6.23
CA ALA A 745 22.69 -20.99 -6.25
C ALA A 745 23.34 -20.83 -7.64
N ALA A 746 23.05 -19.71 -8.29
CA ALA A 746 23.64 -19.35 -9.58
C ALA A 746 25.06 -18.77 -9.38
N LEU A 747 26.05 -19.64 -9.18
CA LEU A 747 27.45 -19.24 -8.91
C LEU A 747 28.09 -18.42 -10.05
N GLY A 748 27.49 -18.40 -11.23
CA GLY A 748 27.88 -17.53 -12.32
C GLY A 748 27.78 -16.03 -12.00
N THR A 749 27.05 -15.61 -10.96
CA THR A 749 26.94 -14.21 -10.54
C THR A 749 28.13 -13.72 -9.69
N LEU A 750 28.96 -14.64 -9.18
CA LEU A 750 30.16 -14.30 -8.41
C LEU A 750 31.12 -13.41 -9.23
N ASN A 751 31.92 -12.60 -8.55
CA ASN A 751 33.03 -11.86 -9.16
C ASN A 751 34.00 -12.79 -9.89
N LYS A 752 34.31 -13.93 -9.26
CA LYS A 752 35.13 -14.99 -9.84
C LYS A 752 34.39 -16.33 -9.71
N PRO A 753 33.54 -16.69 -10.69
CA PRO A 753 32.84 -17.97 -10.68
C PRO A 753 33.83 -19.14 -10.63
N PHE A 754 33.49 -20.16 -9.87
CA PHE A 754 34.31 -21.37 -9.73
C PHE A 754 33.43 -22.63 -9.81
N VAL A 755 34.07 -23.77 -10.08
CA VAL A 755 33.44 -25.09 -9.99
C VAL A 755 33.58 -25.59 -8.56
N PRO A 756 32.49 -25.88 -7.83
CA PRO A 756 32.57 -26.44 -6.49
C PRO A 756 33.19 -27.83 -6.50
N CYS A 757 34.21 -28.07 -5.67
CA CYS A 757 34.71 -29.43 -5.40
C CYS A 757 34.07 -30.03 -4.15
N VAL A 758 33.82 -29.21 -3.13
CA VAL A 758 33.22 -29.65 -1.86
C VAL A 758 32.12 -28.68 -1.43
N VAL A 759 31.05 -29.25 -0.90
CA VAL A 759 29.98 -28.50 -0.23
C VAL A 759 29.87 -29.01 1.21
N LYS A 760 29.82 -28.08 2.17
CA LYS A 760 29.75 -28.36 3.60
C LYS A 760 28.51 -27.76 4.23
N LEU A 761 27.96 -28.40 5.26
CA LEU A 761 26.99 -27.82 6.20
C LEU A 761 27.68 -27.67 7.56
N GLY A 762 27.95 -26.43 7.96
CA GLY A 762 28.85 -26.16 9.09
C GLY A 762 30.26 -26.68 8.77
N THR A 763 30.78 -27.58 9.61
CA THR A 763 32.09 -28.23 9.38
C THR A 763 32.00 -29.54 8.61
N ALA A 764 30.80 -30.14 8.51
CA ALA A 764 30.60 -31.44 7.90
C ALA A 764 30.50 -31.35 6.37
N THR A 765 31.23 -32.21 5.65
CA THR A 765 31.11 -32.35 4.19
C THR A 765 29.80 -33.07 3.85
N LEU A 766 29.01 -32.48 2.94
CA LEU A 766 27.79 -33.10 2.44
C LEU A 766 28.14 -34.23 1.46
N PRO A 767 27.40 -35.36 1.48
CA PRO A 767 27.59 -36.42 0.51
C PRO A 767 27.28 -35.93 -0.91
N THR A 768 27.88 -36.53 -1.92
CA THR A 768 27.66 -36.19 -3.33
C THR A 768 26.22 -36.40 -3.80
N SER A 769 25.43 -37.20 -3.08
CA SER A 769 23.98 -37.35 -3.32
C SER A 769 23.18 -36.12 -2.88
N ALA A 770 23.72 -35.28 -2.00
CA ALA A 770 23.05 -34.11 -1.45
C ALA A 770 23.32 -32.82 -2.25
N TRP A 771 24.18 -32.85 -3.27
CA TRP A 771 24.43 -31.68 -4.10
C TRP A 771 24.85 -32.05 -5.52
N SER A 772 24.62 -31.15 -6.46
CA SER A 772 25.07 -31.28 -7.85
C SER A 772 25.42 -29.90 -8.42
N TYR A 773 26.31 -29.87 -9.42
CA TYR A 773 26.68 -28.63 -10.09
C TYR A 773 26.57 -28.79 -11.60
N ASN A 774 25.85 -27.88 -12.25
CA ASN A 774 25.77 -27.82 -13.71
C ASN A 774 26.80 -26.83 -14.24
N ALA A 775 27.82 -27.31 -14.95
CA ALA A 775 28.90 -26.47 -15.45
C ALA A 775 28.47 -25.45 -16.52
N THR A 776 27.41 -25.75 -17.29
CA THR A 776 26.90 -24.88 -18.35
C THR A 776 26.13 -23.71 -17.77
N SER A 777 25.16 -23.96 -16.90
CA SER A 777 24.38 -22.90 -16.25
C SER A 777 25.11 -22.26 -15.07
N LYS A 778 26.18 -22.89 -14.57
CA LYS A 778 26.91 -22.54 -13.36
C LYS A 778 26.03 -22.52 -12.11
N VAL A 779 25.06 -23.43 -12.06
CA VAL A 779 24.11 -23.55 -10.93
C VAL A 779 24.53 -24.70 -10.04
N LEU A 780 24.72 -24.40 -8.76
CA LEU A 780 24.88 -25.37 -7.69
C LEU A 780 23.51 -25.67 -7.08
N LYS A 781 23.14 -26.95 -6.99
CA LYS A 781 21.96 -27.42 -6.25
C LYS A 781 22.43 -28.13 -4.99
N VAL A 782 21.82 -27.83 -3.85
CA VAL A 782 22.13 -28.44 -2.54
C VAL A 782 20.84 -28.80 -1.83
N SER A 783 20.79 -29.97 -1.22
CA SER A 783 19.79 -30.37 -0.24
C SER A 783 20.44 -30.43 1.13
N ALA A 784 19.90 -29.71 2.11
CA ALA A 784 20.44 -29.67 3.46
C ALA A 784 19.32 -29.58 4.49
N THR A 785 19.32 -30.46 5.49
CA THR A 785 18.37 -30.42 6.60
C THR A 785 19.03 -29.77 7.81
N THR A 786 18.49 -28.62 8.25
CA THR A 786 18.99 -27.94 9.45
C THR A 786 17.94 -27.00 10.04
N ARG A 787 18.12 -26.60 11.30
CA ARG A 787 17.43 -25.43 11.87
C ARG A 787 18.24 -24.16 11.60
N THR A 788 19.52 -24.20 12.01
CA THR A 788 20.49 -23.14 11.78
C THR A 788 21.79 -23.76 11.24
N GLY A 789 22.44 -23.10 10.29
CA GLY A 789 23.67 -23.65 9.72
C GLY A 789 24.16 -22.84 8.54
N THR A 790 25.38 -23.11 8.11
CA THR A 790 25.97 -22.44 6.94
C THR A 790 26.31 -23.47 5.89
N VAL A 791 25.69 -23.36 4.71
CA VAL A 791 26.08 -24.13 3.53
C VAL A 791 27.25 -23.41 2.87
N THR A 792 28.39 -24.10 2.73
CA THR A 792 29.61 -23.52 2.13
C THR A 792 30.04 -24.34 0.94
N ALA A 793 30.15 -23.73 -0.24
CA ALA A 793 30.76 -24.31 -1.43
C ALA A 793 32.19 -23.79 -1.60
N LYS A 794 33.15 -24.66 -1.92
CA LYS A 794 34.55 -24.28 -2.16
C LYS A 794 35.08 -24.89 -3.45
N SER A 795 35.99 -24.20 -4.13
CA SER A 795 36.69 -24.74 -5.30
C SER A 795 37.76 -25.78 -4.93
N SER A 796 38.37 -25.68 -3.75
CA SER A 796 39.31 -26.69 -3.25
C SER A 796 38.59 -27.83 -2.52
N CYS A 797 39.03 -29.07 -2.77
CA CYS A 797 38.50 -30.28 -2.13
C CYS A 797 39.04 -30.48 -0.70
N THR A 798 40.06 -29.71 -0.30
CA THR A 798 40.72 -29.75 1.02
C THR A 798 39.98 -28.90 2.06
#